data_AF-A0A1D2VAR6-F1
#
_entry.id   AF-A0A1D2VAR6-F1
#
_cell.length_a   1.000
_cell.length_b   1.000
_cell.length_c   1.000
_cell.angle_alpha   90.00
_cell.angle_beta   90.00
_cell.angle_gamma   90.00
#
_symmetry.space_group_name_H-M   'P 1'
#
loop_
_entity.id
_entity.type
_entity.pdbx_description
1 polymer ?
#
loop_
_entity_poly.entity_id
_entity_poly.type
_entity_poly.pdbx_seq_one_letter_code
_entity_poly.pdbx_strand_id
1 'polypeptide(L)'
;MSAILKERVRYLPLLSKLRKPEECVEFFKNGQYIGWSGFAGVGAPKKVPEALSKHVEDNKLQGKLAFNLFVGASAGPEESKWAENGMILRRSPHQVGRGIANSINTGGTHFFDKHLSMFAQDLTYGYYTRFKKDNDLLDYSIIEVTAITENGGLILGPGVGAVPEIVSVSDKLILEVNTKNPSFEGLHDIDMPINPHSDQLILIAEVAAIVECDRSDAIPPNTPSDAMSQAIGNHLIEFFEQEVKAGRMPSNLHPLQSGIGNIANAVIDGLSSSSFKDLKVWTEVLQDSFLDFFEKGTLDYATASAIRLTENGFKRFFDNWDLFSKKLCLRSQVVSNSPEIIRRLGVIAMNTPVEVDIYAHANSTNVNGSKMLHGIGGSGDFLRNAKLSIMHTPSARKTKTDPTGISCIVPFASHIDQTEHDLDILVTEQGLADLRGLSPRERSVEIIKNCAHPDYKDQLLDYVRRAELQAAKTKSLHEPHILADALITALRFEVPAGSSKKCIRDFISEGQLVVVNIESSGQVGDGQQLNFNIVDSVGNEYRRKKDFAGSTRVAFTAHASAAFDVCFQNLLLRSNNRAKNQFREIELDIEAGSAARDWNAIQAAEKLKPVELELRRIEELTDEIVDELNYLKVREERLRNTNESTNSRVKNFSFLIIISLISLGIWQVQYLRAYFRSKHII
;
A
#
# COMPACT_ATOMS: atom_id res chain seq x y z
N MET A 1 27.59 -4.20 35.97
CA MET A 1 27.62 -2.82 35.43
C MET A 1 28.92 -2.66 34.65
N SER A 2 28.85 -2.42 33.35
CA SER A 2 30.04 -2.09 32.57
C SER A 2 30.57 -0.68 32.90
N ALA A 3 31.80 -0.39 32.51
CA ALA A 3 32.37 0.95 32.59
C ALA A 3 31.58 1.96 31.73
N ILE A 4 31.15 1.54 30.54
CA ILE A 4 30.35 2.36 29.62
C ILE A 4 29.00 2.72 30.25
N LEU A 5 28.31 1.78 30.91
CA LEU A 5 27.05 2.09 31.57
C LEU A 5 27.22 3.18 32.64
N LYS A 6 28.29 3.10 33.43
CA LYS A 6 28.59 4.10 34.46
C LYS A 6 28.89 5.48 33.86
N GLU A 7 29.49 5.53 32.67
CA GLU A 7 29.70 6.76 31.91
C GLU A 7 28.39 7.31 31.31
N ARG A 8 27.51 6.43 30.82
CA ARG A 8 26.22 6.81 30.22
C ARG A 8 25.20 7.29 31.23
N VAL A 9 25.22 6.80 32.47
CA VAL A 9 24.28 7.20 33.52
C VAL A 9 24.92 8.25 34.43
N ARG A 10 24.77 9.53 34.04
CA ARG A 10 25.42 10.66 34.71
C ARG A 10 24.63 11.16 35.93
N TYR A 11 23.33 10.88 36.00
CA TYR A 11 22.53 11.07 37.22
C TYR A 11 22.74 9.91 38.20
N LEU A 12 23.73 10.06 39.07
CA LEU A 12 24.20 9.03 39.99
C LEU A 12 23.11 8.33 40.85
N PRO A 13 22.05 9.00 41.33
CA PRO A 13 21.00 8.33 42.11
C PRO A 13 20.35 7.15 41.38
N LEU A 14 20.24 7.19 40.04
CA LEU A 14 19.63 6.11 39.25
C LEU A 14 20.50 4.85 39.16
N LEU A 15 21.80 4.93 39.43
CA LEU A 15 22.66 3.74 39.50
C LEU A 15 22.24 2.79 40.62
N SER A 16 21.59 3.30 41.68
CA SER A 16 21.02 2.47 42.74
C SER A 16 19.82 1.63 42.30
N LYS A 17 19.22 1.96 41.14
CA LYS A 17 18.08 1.27 40.53
C LYS A 17 18.51 0.31 39.42
N LEU A 18 19.81 0.03 39.27
CA LEU A 18 20.33 -0.93 38.30
C LEU A 18 19.80 -2.34 38.62
N ARG A 19 19.23 -2.99 37.61
CA ARG A 19 18.70 -4.35 37.67
C ARG A 19 19.14 -5.17 36.48
N LYS A 20 19.12 -6.49 36.63
CA LYS A 20 19.16 -7.42 35.50
C LYS A 20 17.78 -7.46 34.82
N PRO A 21 17.71 -7.79 33.52
CA PRO A 21 16.42 -7.91 32.81
C PRO A 21 15.44 -8.87 33.50
N GLU A 22 15.93 -10.00 34.01
CA GLU A 22 15.09 -11.03 34.63
C GLU A 22 14.49 -10.56 35.97
N GLU A 23 15.19 -9.67 36.68
CA GLU A 23 14.72 -9.07 37.93
C GLU A 23 13.59 -8.05 37.71
N CYS A 24 13.38 -7.59 36.47
CA CYS A 24 12.29 -6.68 36.13
C CYS A 24 10.96 -7.41 35.91
N VAL A 25 10.98 -8.74 35.74
CA VAL A 25 9.76 -9.54 35.48
C VAL A 25 8.72 -9.40 36.59
N GLU A 26 9.15 -9.22 37.85
CA GLU A 26 8.26 -9.07 39.02
C GLU A 26 7.34 -7.83 38.95
N PHE A 27 7.70 -6.85 38.12
CA PHE A 27 6.91 -5.63 37.93
C PHE A 27 5.64 -5.88 37.11
N PHE A 28 5.64 -6.92 36.29
CA PHE A 28 4.62 -7.13 35.26
C PHE A 28 3.53 -8.09 35.71
N LYS A 29 2.29 -7.64 35.57
CA LYS A 29 1.06 -8.36 35.91
C LYS A 29 0.12 -8.38 34.70
N ASN A 30 -0.63 -9.46 34.57
CA ASN A 30 -1.57 -9.64 33.48
C ASN A 30 -2.58 -8.47 33.40
N GLY A 31 -2.84 -7.97 32.20
CA GLY A 31 -3.80 -6.90 31.91
C GLY A 31 -3.25 -5.48 32.01
N GLN A 32 -1.98 -5.30 32.40
CA GLN A 32 -1.36 -3.97 32.49
C GLN A 32 -1.27 -3.25 31.13
N TYR A 33 -1.22 -1.93 31.20
CA TYR A 33 -1.02 -1.00 30.09
C TYR A 33 0.45 -0.62 30.03
N ILE A 34 1.11 -1.00 28.94
CA ILE A 34 2.56 -0.89 28.78
C ILE A 34 2.89 0.03 27.60
N GLY A 35 3.78 0.99 27.82
CA GLY A 35 4.36 1.82 26.76
C GLY A 35 5.76 1.34 26.37
N TRP A 36 6.08 1.28 25.09
CA TRP A 36 7.46 1.10 24.62
C TRP A 36 7.93 2.30 23.81
N SER A 37 9.22 2.64 23.95
CA SER A 37 9.90 3.36 22.89
C SER A 37 9.95 2.49 21.61
N GLY A 38 10.16 3.13 20.47
CA GLY A 38 10.30 2.42 19.20
C GLY A 38 9.54 3.07 18.07
N PHE A 39 10.22 3.18 16.93
CA PHE A 39 9.65 3.71 15.70
C PHE A 39 10.38 3.09 14.51
N ALA A 40 9.66 2.54 13.54
CA ALA A 40 10.23 1.91 12.36
C ALA A 40 11.25 0.77 12.64
N GLY A 41 11.10 0.08 13.78
CA GLY A 41 11.99 -1.02 14.17
C GLY A 41 13.32 -0.60 14.79
N VAL A 42 13.49 0.69 15.13
CA VAL A 42 14.65 1.21 15.86
C VAL A 42 14.25 1.86 17.17
N GLY A 43 15.17 1.89 18.13
CA GLY A 43 14.93 2.57 19.43
C GLY A 43 13.93 1.84 20.33
N ALA A 44 13.59 0.58 20.03
CA ALA A 44 12.68 -0.24 20.83
C ALA A 44 13.44 -0.97 21.95
N PRO A 45 12.81 -1.23 23.10
CA PRO A 45 13.42 -2.03 24.17
C PRO A 45 13.64 -3.47 23.71
N LYS A 46 14.66 -4.10 24.26
CA LYS A 46 15.22 -5.36 23.77
C LYS A 46 15.27 -6.42 24.87
N LYS A 47 16.00 -6.14 25.95
CA LYS A 47 16.34 -7.16 26.95
C LYS A 47 15.22 -7.46 27.93
N VAL A 48 14.50 -6.45 28.40
CA VAL A 48 13.36 -6.64 29.31
C VAL A 48 12.21 -7.35 28.58
N PRO A 49 11.81 -6.96 27.35
CA PRO A 49 10.86 -7.73 26.56
C PRO A 49 11.28 -9.19 26.36
N GLU A 50 12.55 -9.45 26.03
CA GLU A 50 13.06 -10.81 25.88
C GLU A 50 12.99 -11.62 27.19
N ALA A 51 13.40 -11.03 28.32
CA ALA A 51 13.34 -11.69 29.62
C ALA A 51 11.90 -12.04 30.03
N LEU A 52 10.93 -11.15 29.75
CA LEU A 52 9.51 -11.43 29.95
C LEU A 52 9.01 -12.57 29.06
N SER A 53 9.37 -12.55 27.78
CA SER A 53 8.98 -13.62 26.84
C SER A 53 9.54 -14.97 27.29
N LYS A 54 10.81 -15.01 27.71
CA LYS A 54 11.45 -16.21 28.24
C LYS A 54 10.77 -16.69 29.51
N HIS A 55 10.41 -15.79 30.42
CA HIS A 55 9.66 -16.15 31.62
C HIS A 55 8.30 -16.78 31.28
N VAL A 56 7.58 -16.22 30.30
CA VAL A 56 6.30 -16.78 29.82
C VAL A 56 6.47 -18.18 29.26
N GLU A 57 7.53 -18.43 28.50
CA GLU A 57 7.85 -19.73 27.92
C GLU A 57 8.22 -20.77 28.99
N ASP A 58 9.18 -20.43 29.86
CA ASP A 58 9.70 -21.32 30.90
C ASP A 58 8.59 -21.70 31.91
N ASN A 59 7.62 -20.82 32.14
CA ASN A 59 6.52 -21.02 33.11
C ASN A 59 5.17 -21.38 32.49
N LYS A 60 5.09 -21.60 31.17
CA LYS A 60 3.86 -21.97 30.44
C LYS A 60 2.70 -20.99 30.65
N LEU A 61 3.01 -19.70 30.54
CA LEU A 61 2.09 -18.57 30.76
C LEU A 61 1.55 -17.98 29.44
N GLN A 62 1.71 -18.66 28.30
CA GLN A 62 1.22 -18.19 27.01
C GLN A 62 -0.29 -17.94 27.07
N GLY A 63 -0.72 -16.75 26.63
CA GLY A 63 -2.11 -16.28 26.74
C GLY A 63 -2.61 -16.00 28.16
N LYS A 64 -1.78 -16.16 29.20
CA LYS A 64 -2.15 -15.93 30.61
C LYS A 64 -1.49 -14.69 31.20
N LEU A 65 -0.30 -14.32 30.70
CA LEU A 65 0.40 -13.09 31.04
C LEU A 65 0.48 -12.22 29.78
N ALA A 66 -0.48 -11.32 29.63
CA ALA A 66 -0.65 -10.49 28.45
C ALA A 66 -0.96 -9.03 28.79
N PHE A 67 -0.66 -8.12 27.86
CA PHE A 67 -0.62 -6.68 28.11
C PHE A 67 -1.33 -5.87 27.02
N ASN A 68 -1.76 -4.65 27.35
CA ASN A 68 -2.15 -3.64 26.39
C ASN A 68 -0.91 -2.83 26.00
N LEU A 69 -0.41 -2.98 24.78
CA LEU A 69 0.88 -2.44 24.33
C LEU A 69 0.72 -1.22 23.43
N PHE A 70 1.37 -0.13 23.81
CA PHE A 70 1.40 1.15 23.09
C PHE A 70 2.84 1.48 22.70
N VAL A 71 3.07 1.72 21.41
CA VAL A 71 4.41 2.00 20.85
C VAL A 71 4.28 3.19 19.92
N GLY A 72 5.35 3.96 19.66
CA GLY A 72 5.28 5.08 18.71
C GLY A 72 4.79 4.65 17.32
N ALA A 73 5.47 3.68 16.71
CA ALA A 73 5.02 3.01 15.50
C ALA A 73 5.35 1.51 15.58
N SER A 74 6.09 0.93 14.62
CA SER A 74 6.58 -0.45 14.71
C SER A 74 7.81 -0.58 15.62
N ALA A 75 7.87 -1.71 16.33
CA ALA A 75 8.96 -2.09 17.22
C ALA A 75 9.91 -3.11 16.55
N GLY A 76 10.82 -3.68 17.34
CA GLY A 76 11.73 -4.74 16.92
C GLY A 76 11.11 -6.15 16.92
N PRO A 77 11.90 -7.19 16.60
CA PRO A 77 11.47 -8.59 16.57
C PRO A 77 10.83 -9.09 17.88
N GLU A 78 11.17 -8.48 19.00
CA GLU A 78 10.64 -8.77 20.33
C GLU A 78 9.12 -8.66 20.38
N GLU A 79 8.52 -7.73 19.63
CA GLU A 79 7.07 -7.58 19.51
C GLU A 79 6.41 -8.80 18.86
N SER A 80 6.99 -9.31 17.77
CA SER A 80 6.47 -10.50 17.11
C SER A 80 6.56 -11.71 18.04
N LYS A 81 7.63 -11.79 18.83
CA LYS A 81 7.81 -12.86 19.80
C LYS A 81 6.78 -12.80 20.93
N TRP A 82 6.47 -11.61 21.44
CA TRP A 82 5.37 -11.40 22.38
C TRP A 82 4.02 -11.81 21.81
N ALA A 83 3.74 -11.45 20.55
CA ALA A 83 2.51 -11.84 19.86
C ALA A 83 2.38 -13.36 19.71
N GLU A 84 3.45 -14.05 19.29
CA GLU A 84 3.50 -15.52 19.15
C GLU A 84 3.24 -16.25 20.47
N ASN A 85 3.65 -15.65 21.59
CA ASN A 85 3.40 -16.17 22.93
C ASN A 85 2.04 -15.73 23.51
N GLY A 86 1.20 -15.03 22.76
CA GLY A 86 -0.11 -14.55 23.21
C GLY A 86 -0.02 -13.50 24.31
N MET A 87 1.05 -12.70 24.34
CA MET A 87 1.32 -11.70 25.38
C MET A 87 0.74 -10.31 25.07
N ILE A 88 0.06 -10.13 23.92
CA ILE A 88 -0.44 -8.83 23.49
C ILE A 88 -1.96 -8.89 23.34
N LEU A 89 -2.68 -8.30 24.30
CA LEU A 89 -4.14 -8.16 24.30
C LEU A 89 -4.59 -7.09 23.30
N ARG A 90 -3.91 -5.94 23.32
CA ARG A 90 -4.18 -4.79 22.48
C ARG A 90 -2.88 -4.18 21.96
N ARG A 91 -2.87 -3.72 20.71
CA ARG A 91 -1.72 -3.06 20.09
C ARG A 91 -2.14 -1.84 19.28
N SER A 92 -1.35 -0.76 19.36
CA SER A 92 -1.53 0.48 18.56
C SER A 92 -0.24 1.29 18.50
N PRO A 93 0.01 2.11 17.46
CA PRO A 93 -0.85 2.43 16.30
C PRO A 93 -0.39 1.84 14.96
N HIS A 94 0.78 1.20 14.92
CA HIS A 94 1.34 0.66 13.68
C HIS A 94 2.25 -0.50 14.04
N GLN A 95 2.27 -1.56 13.24
CA GLN A 95 3.13 -2.72 13.48
C GLN A 95 3.80 -3.20 12.20
N VAL A 96 4.97 -3.81 12.34
CA VAL A 96 5.64 -4.51 11.25
C VAL A 96 6.26 -5.78 11.82
N GLY A 97 5.70 -6.93 11.45
CA GLY A 97 6.26 -8.21 11.82
C GLY A 97 5.31 -9.35 11.52
N ARG A 98 5.83 -10.50 11.08
CA ARG A 98 5.00 -11.63 10.69
C ARG A 98 4.22 -12.20 11.89
N GLY A 99 4.86 -12.30 13.07
CA GLY A 99 4.22 -12.83 14.27
C GLY A 99 3.05 -11.97 14.74
N ILE A 100 3.26 -10.66 14.86
CA ILE A 100 2.21 -9.71 15.26
C ILE A 100 1.11 -9.58 14.21
N ALA A 101 1.44 -9.46 12.92
CA ALA A 101 0.44 -9.40 11.85
C ALA A 101 -0.42 -10.67 11.81
N ASN A 102 0.17 -11.85 12.04
CA ASN A 102 -0.59 -13.10 12.14
C ASN A 102 -1.54 -13.07 13.33
N SER A 103 -1.07 -12.67 14.52
CA SER A 103 -1.92 -12.59 15.72
C SER A 103 -3.12 -11.65 15.53
N ILE A 104 -2.92 -10.52 14.87
CA ILE A 104 -4.00 -9.56 14.57
C ILE A 104 -5.03 -10.19 13.63
N ASN A 105 -4.57 -10.74 12.50
CA ASN A 105 -5.45 -11.26 11.47
C ASN A 105 -6.17 -12.57 11.87
N THR A 106 -5.66 -13.30 12.86
CA THR A 106 -6.35 -14.45 13.46
C THR A 106 -7.20 -14.11 14.68
N GLY A 107 -7.26 -12.83 15.07
CA GLY A 107 -8.06 -12.33 16.19
C GLY A 107 -7.44 -12.54 17.58
N GLY A 108 -6.17 -12.93 17.66
CA GLY A 108 -5.43 -13.09 18.92
C GLY A 108 -5.02 -11.78 19.59
N THR A 109 -4.93 -10.69 18.84
CA THR A 109 -4.59 -9.35 19.34
C THR A 109 -5.57 -8.31 18.81
N HIS A 110 -6.16 -7.51 19.70
CA HIS A 110 -6.98 -6.36 19.30
C HIS A 110 -6.08 -5.23 18.79
N PHE A 111 -6.11 -4.98 17.49
CA PHE A 111 -5.34 -3.91 16.87
C PHE A 111 -6.25 -2.76 16.45
N PHE A 112 -5.76 -1.54 16.68
CA PHE A 112 -6.27 -0.36 16.01
C PHE A 112 -5.08 0.48 15.60
N ASP A 113 -5.03 0.78 14.32
CA ASP A 113 -4.14 1.79 13.79
C ASP A 113 -4.74 3.19 13.89
N LYS A 114 -3.85 4.17 13.88
CA LYS A 114 -4.19 5.59 14.05
C LYS A 114 -3.14 6.41 13.32
N HIS A 115 -3.54 7.57 12.79
CA HIS A 115 -2.60 8.60 12.37
C HIS A 115 -1.55 8.86 13.45
N LEU A 116 -0.28 8.79 13.09
CA LEU A 116 0.81 8.74 14.06
C LEU A 116 0.92 10.04 14.86
N SER A 117 0.61 11.18 14.25
CA SER A 117 0.54 12.47 14.97
C SER A 117 -0.50 12.45 16.08
N MET A 118 -1.68 11.92 15.78
CA MET A 118 -2.82 11.89 16.69
C MET A 118 -2.68 10.82 17.77
N PHE A 119 -2.05 9.68 17.48
CA PHE A 119 -1.89 8.60 18.44
C PHE A 119 -1.24 9.09 19.73
N ALA A 120 -0.10 9.77 19.60
CA ALA A 120 0.67 10.22 20.75
C ALA A 120 -0.10 11.30 21.54
N GLN A 121 -0.83 12.18 20.86
CA GLN A 121 -1.69 13.18 21.51
C GLN A 121 -2.91 12.54 22.22
N ASP A 122 -3.65 11.65 21.56
CA ASP A 122 -4.82 10.94 22.10
C ASP A 122 -4.44 10.09 23.32
N LEU A 123 -3.20 9.58 23.37
CA LEU A 123 -2.66 8.90 24.54
C LEU A 123 -2.62 9.85 25.75
N THR A 124 -2.17 11.10 25.57
CA THR A 124 -2.15 12.11 26.64
C THR A 124 -3.53 12.59 27.06
N TYR A 125 -4.56 12.40 26.22
CA TYR A 125 -5.96 12.64 26.59
C TYR A 125 -6.60 11.49 27.39
N GLY A 126 -5.87 10.39 27.63
CA GLY A 126 -6.37 9.22 28.33
C GLY A 126 -7.37 8.39 27.52
N TYR A 127 -7.49 8.62 26.22
CA TYR A 127 -8.47 7.89 25.38
C TYR A 127 -8.19 6.39 25.32
N TYR A 128 -6.92 6.01 25.46
CA TYR A 128 -6.50 4.61 25.41
C TYR A 128 -6.48 3.94 26.77
N THR A 129 -6.52 4.70 27.85
CA THR A 129 -6.64 4.21 29.24
C THR A 129 -8.06 4.34 29.78
N ARG A 130 -9.03 4.81 28.97
CA ARG A 130 -10.44 5.01 29.36
C ARG A 130 -11.18 3.79 29.96
N PHE A 131 -10.66 2.59 29.74
CA PHE A 131 -11.23 1.34 30.27
C PHE A 131 -10.53 0.86 31.54
N LYS A 132 -9.44 1.53 31.95
CA LYS A 132 -8.73 1.29 33.20
C LYS A 132 -9.53 1.92 34.34
N LYS A 133 -9.68 1.20 35.44
CA LYS A 133 -10.54 1.61 36.58
C LYS A 133 -9.80 2.42 37.63
N ASP A 134 -8.50 2.20 37.77
CA ASP A 134 -7.73 2.68 38.93
C ASP A 134 -7.09 4.05 38.69
N ASN A 135 -6.58 4.29 37.47
CA ASN A 135 -6.05 5.58 37.01
C ASN A 135 -6.06 5.63 35.47
N ASP A 136 -5.60 6.75 34.90
CA ASP A 136 -5.50 7.03 33.46
C ASP A 136 -4.06 6.90 32.92
N LEU A 137 -3.12 6.42 33.73
CA LEU A 137 -1.70 6.25 33.35
C LEU A 137 -1.40 4.86 32.79
N LEU A 138 -0.34 4.76 32.00
CA LEU A 138 0.34 3.50 31.69
C LEU A 138 1.01 2.97 32.96
N ASP A 139 0.89 1.67 33.23
CA ASP A 139 1.43 1.05 34.45
C ASP A 139 2.95 1.06 34.46
N TYR A 140 3.55 0.69 33.32
CA TYR A 140 4.99 0.73 33.12
C TYR A 140 5.29 1.11 31.68
N SER A 141 6.35 1.89 31.47
CA SER A 141 6.92 2.10 30.15
C SER A 141 8.38 1.71 30.09
N ILE A 142 8.75 0.99 29.03
CA ILE A 142 10.12 0.52 28.79
C ILE A 142 10.71 1.39 27.68
N ILE A 143 11.68 2.22 28.04
CA ILE A 143 12.26 3.23 27.15
C ILE A 143 13.73 2.90 26.93
N GLU A 144 14.12 2.71 25.67
CA GLU A 144 15.53 2.66 25.30
C GLU A 144 16.13 4.07 25.27
N VAL A 145 17.26 4.22 25.96
CA VAL A 145 18.05 5.45 26.01
C VAL A 145 19.51 5.13 25.73
N THR A 146 20.27 6.08 25.21
CA THR A 146 21.71 5.92 24.99
C THR A 146 22.55 6.60 26.06
N ALA A 147 21.98 7.56 26.79
CA ALA A 147 22.56 8.18 27.97
C ALA A 147 21.48 8.78 28.88
N ILE A 148 21.86 9.08 30.12
CA ILE A 148 21.08 9.85 31.08
C ILE A 148 21.97 10.99 31.56
N THR A 149 21.51 12.22 31.41
CA THR A 149 22.26 13.43 31.77
C THR A 149 22.38 13.60 33.30
N GLU A 150 23.17 14.57 33.73
CA GLU A 150 23.47 14.90 35.13
C GLU A 150 22.23 15.34 35.91
N ASN A 151 21.22 15.87 35.23
CA ASN A 151 19.93 16.27 35.81
C ASN A 151 18.81 15.23 35.61
N GLY A 152 19.15 14.02 35.14
CA GLY A 152 18.19 12.94 34.92
C GLY A 152 17.41 13.01 33.60
N GLY A 153 17.80 13.90 32.69
CA GLY A 153 17.27 13.95 31.32
C GLY A 153 17.64 12.70 30.53
N LEU A 154 16.73 12.26 29.66
CA LEU A 154 16.86 11.03 28.89
C LEU A 154 17.36 11.34 27.48
N ILE A 155 18.53 10.82 27.12
CA ILE A 155 19.02 10.88 25.75
C ILE A 155 18.52 9.65 25.01
N LEU A 156 17.58 9.84 24.08
CA LEU A 156 16.96 8.73 23.36
C LEU A 156 17.94 8.05 22.39
N GLY A 157 17.50 6.93 21.82
CA GLY A 157 18.21 6.25 20.76
C GLY A 157 17.92 6.80 19.36
N PRO A 158 18.00 5.95 18.33
CA PRO A 158 17.73 6.32 16.95
C PRO A 158 16.26 6.66 16.62
N GLY A 159 15.31 6.43 17.54
CA GLY A 159 13.90 6.77 17.34
C GLY A 159 13.34 7.54 18.54
N VAL A 160 12.63 8.63 18.26
CA VAL A 160 11.86 9.38 19.26
C VAL A 160 10.44 8.82 19.32
N GLY A 161 9.75 8.75 18.18
CA GLY A 161 8.36 8.30 18.13
C GLY A 161 7.47 9.07 19.12
N ALA A 162 6.70 8.32 19.92
CA ALA A 162 5.81 8.85 20.95
C ALA A 162 6.44 8.83 22.36
N VAL A 163 7.77 8.73 22.49
CA VAL A 163 8.42 8.59 23.80
C VAL A 163 8.09 9.74 24.77
N PRO A 164 8.13 11.02 24.37
CA PRO A 164 7.78 12.12 25.29
C PRO A 164 6.37 11.95 25.87
N GLU A 165 5.40 11.65 25.01
CA GLU A 165 4.00 11.48 25.39
C GLU A 165 3.82 10.24 26.26
N ILE A 166 4.42 9.10 25.89
CA ILE A 166 4.41 7.86 26.67
C ILE A 166 4.96 8.10 28.07
N VAL A 167 6.11 8.78 28.18
CA VAL A 167 6.74 9.10 29.47
C VAL A 167 5.82 10.00 30.32
N SER A 168 5.17 10.98 29.71
CA SER A 168 4.29 11.93 30.42
C SER A 168 3.05 11.29 31.05
N VAL A 169 2.60 10.15 30.50
CA VAL A 169 1.43 9.40 31.01
C VAL A 169 1.80 8.05 31.61
N SER A 170 3.03 7.87 32.07
CA SER A 170 3.46 6.63 32.74
C SER A 170 3.51 6.80 34.26
N ASP A 171 3.07 5.78 35.00
CA ASP A 171 3.30 5.70 36.45
C ASP A 171 4.79 5.42 36.73
N LYS A 172 5.36 4.44 36.03
CA LYS A 172 6.75 4.00 36.22
C LYS A 172 7.51 3.78 34.94
N LEU A 173 8.82 4.06 34.95
CA LEU A 173 9.72 3.83 33.82
C LEU A 173 10.73 2.73 34.11
N ILE A 174 11.02 1.93 33.09
CA ILE A 174 12.17 1.05 33.03
C ILE A 174 13.05 1.56 31.88
N LEU A 175 14.26 2.01 32.20
CA LEU A 175 15.16 2.58 31.21
C LEU A 175 16.18 1.52 30.79
N GLU A 176 16.12 1.11 29.53
CA GLU A 176 17.15 0.28 28.91
C GLU A 176 18.25 1.18 28.35
N VAL A 177 19.38 1.28 29.05
CA VAL A 177 20.53 2.07 28.62
C VAL A 177 21.35 1.23 27.64
N ASN A 178 21.26 1.58 26.35
CA ASN A 178 21.97 0.89 25.29
C ASN A 178 23.44 1.34 25.22
N THR A 179 24.35 0.49 25.68
CA THR A 179 25.80 0.71 25.71
C THR A 179 26.51 0.19 24.45
N LYS A 180 25.79 -0.48 23.54
CA LYS A 180 26.33 -0.95 22.26
C LYS A 180 26.46 0.16 21.24
N ASN A 181 25.49 1.07 21.20
CA ASN A 181 25.52 2.22 20.29
C ASN A 181 26.21 3.43 20.96
N PRO A 182 26.89 4.29 20.18
CA PRO A 182 27.29 5.60 20.67
C PRO A 182 26.07 6.43 21.11
N SER A 183 26.28 7.46 21.94
CA SER A 183 25.19 8.31 22.39
C SER A 183 24.72 9.22 21.27
N PHE A 184 23.40 9.42 21.22
CA PHE A 184 22.74 10.30 20.27
C PHE A 184 22.56 11.73 20.82
N GLU A 185 23.24 12.05 21.91
CA GLU A 185 23.14 13.35 22.59
C GLU A 185 23.39 14.50 21.61
N GLY A 186 22.41 15.40 21.51
CA GLY A 186 22.43 16.56 20.60
C GLY A 186 21.66 16.39 19.29
N LEU A 187 21.12 15.20 18.97
CA LEU A 187 20.30 15.00 17.75
C LEU A 187 18.81 15.28 17.94
N HIS A 188 18.30 15.15 19.17
CA HIS A 188 16.87 15.23 19.44
C HIS A 188 16.43 16.66 19.77
N ASP A 189 15.30 17.07 19.20
CA ASP A 189 14.55 18.26 19.62
C ASP A 189 13.20 17.80 20.18
N ILE A 190 13.11 17.78 21.51
CA ILE A 190 11.97 17.22 22.24
C ILE A 190 11.08 18.37 22.69
N ASP A 191 9.89 18.41 22.09
CA ASP A 191 8.81 19.30 22.47
C ASP A 191 7.53 18.49 22.62
N MET A 192 6.68 18.88 23.57
CA MET A 192 5.35 18.29 23.76
C MET A 192 4.31 19.39 23.62
N PRO A 193 3.29 19.20 22.76
CA PRO A 193 2.24 20.21 22.63
C PRO A 193 1.48 20.36 23.94
N ILE A 194 1.06 21.59 24.23
CA ILE A 194 0.18 21.88 25.35
C ILE A 194 -1.23 21.39 24.98
N ASN A 195 -1.78 20.52 25.81
CA ASN A 195 -3.12 20.00 25.62
C ASN A 195 -4.18 21.11 25.78
N PRO A 196 -5.20 21.19 24.90
CA PRO A 196 -6.27 22.17 25.03
C PRO A 196 -6.97 22.05 26.39
N HIS A 197 -7.22 23.19 27.04
CA HIS A 197 -7.86 23.27 28.36
C HIS A 197 -7.14 22.50 29.48
N SER A 198 -5.87 22.15 29.29
CA SER A 198 -5.05 21.50 30.32
C SER A 198 -4.06 22.50 30.92
N ASP A 199 -4.21 22.75 32.22
CA ASP A 199 -3.19 23.39 33.06
C ASP A 199 -2.24 22.33 33.66
N GLN A 200 -2.32 21.05 33.22
CA GLN A 200 -1.56 19.97 33.85
C GLN A 200 -0.07 20.13 33.60
N LEU A 201 0.68 20.19 34.69
CA LEU A 201 2.13 19.99 34.72
C LEU A 201 2.43 18.58 34.21
N ILE A 202 3.41 18.46 33.31
CA ILE A 202 3.94 17.18 32.83
C ILE A 202 4.38 16.37 34.07
N LEU A 203 3.70 15.25 34.32
CA LEU A 203 4.09 14.32 35.38
C LEU A 203 5.42 13.67 34.98
N ILE A 204 6.43 13.79 35.84
CA ILE A 204 7.70 13.07 35.67
C ILE A 204 7.51 11.69 36.30
N ALA A 205 7.35 10.68 35.46
CA ALA A 205 7.22 9.28 35.89
C ALA A 205 8.42 8.83 36.74
N GLU A 206 8.17 8.01 37.76
CA GLU A 206 9.26 7.49 38.60
C GLU A 206 10.04 6.39 37.86
N VAL A 207 11.36 6.52 37.75
CA VAL A 207 12.19 5.43 37.21
C VAL A 207 12.21 4.27 38.20
N ALA A 208 11.64 3.11 37.85
CA ALA A 208 11.64 1.90 38.66
C ALA A 208 12.94 1.08 38.51
N ALA A 209 13.54 1.09 37.32
CA ALA A 209 14.75 0.33 37.03
C ALA A 209 15.61 0.94 35.91
N ILE A 210 16.92 0.71 36.01
CA ILE A 210 17.89 0.87 34.93
C ILE A 210 18.34 -0.53 34.51
N VAL A 211 18.38 -0.81 33.21
CA VAL A 211 18.85 -2.09 32.65
C VAL A 211 19.89 -1.80 31.58
N GLU A 212 21.02 -2.51 31.62
CA GLU A 212 22.07 -2.37 30.60
C GLU A 212 21.75 -3.23 29.36
N CYS A 213 21.61 -2.58 28.20
CA CYS A 213 21.43 -3.23 26.90
C CYS A 213 22.71 -3.14 26.07
N ASP A 214 23.18 -4.26 25.53
CA ASP A 214 24.39 -4.37 24.69
C ASP A 214 24.06 -4.88 23.27
N ARG A 215 22.81 -4.70 22.84
CA ARG A 215 22.30 -5.15 21.53
C ARG A 215 21.90 -3.96 20.65
N SER A 216 22.35 -3.97 19.40
CA SER A 216 21.91 -3.01 18.37
C SER A 216 20.54 -3.39 17.78
N ASP A 217 19.89 -2.46 17.12
CA ASP A 217 18.68 -2.73 16.36
C ASP A 217 18.95 -3.72 15.22
N ALA A 218 18.02 -4.65 14.97
CA ALA A 218 18.14 -5.65 13.92
C ALA A 218 17.50 -5.14 12.61
N ILE A 219 18.30 -4.43 11.80
CA ILE A 219 17.83 -3.84 10.55
C ILE A 219 18.27 -4.69 9.35
N PRO A 220 17.32 -5.21 8.53
CA PRO A 220 17.66 -5.94 7.33
C PRO A 220 18.37 -5.03 6.31
N PRO A 221 19.20 -5.59 5.42
CA PRO A 221 19.85 -4.81 4.38
C PRO A 221 18.82 -4.14 3.46
N ASN A 222 19.18 -2.97 2.94
CA ASN A 222 18.36 -2.30 1.95
C ASN A 222 18.34 -3.10 0.65
N THR A 223 17.16 -3.18 0.04
CA THR A 223 17.02 -3.74 -1.31
C THR A 223 17.32 -2.62 -2.32
N PRO A 224 18.22 -2.85 -3.29
CA PRO A 224 18.48 -1.89 -4.36
C PRO A 224 17.21 -1.57 -5.15
N SER A 225 17.15 -0.37 -5.74
CA SER A 225 16.09 -0.01 -6.68
C SER A 225 16.17 -0.90 -7.92
N ASP A 226 15.04 -1.51 -8.29
CA ASP A 226 14.90 -2.27 -9.54
C ASP A 226 14.44 -1.37 -10.70
N ALA A 227 14.45 -1.91 -11.93
CA ALA A 227 14.09 -1.13 -13.12
C ALA A 227 12.66 -0.54 -13.06
N MET A 228 11.73 -1.27 -12.43
CA MET A 228 10.35 -0.81 -12.21
C MET A 228 10.30 0.38 -11.25
N SER A 229 11.01 0.29 -10.12
CA SER A 229 11.13 1.38 -9.15
C SER A 229 11.82 2.61 -9.76
N GLN A 230 12.84 2.40 -10.60
CA GLN A 230 13.53 3.47 -11.32
C GLN A 230 12.63 4.16 -12.34
N ALA A 231 11.78 3.42 -13.07
CA ALA A 231 10.79 4.01 -13.98
C ALA A 231 9.82 4.96 -13.24
N ILE A 232 9.30 4.51 -12.09
CA ILE A 232 8.47 5.34 -11.21
C ILE A 232 9.22 6.60 -10.76
N GLY A 233 10.47 6.45 -10.30
CA GLY A 233 11.32 7.59 -9.91
C GLY A 233 11.53 8.59 -11.04
N ASN A 234 11.79 8.10 -12.26
CA ASN A 234 12.00 8.94 -13.44
C ASN A 234 10.76 9.76 -13.80
N HIS A 235 9.57 9.16 -13.78
CA HIS A 235 8.31 9.88 -14.03
C HIS A 235 8.07 11.01 -13.02
N LEU A 236 8.39 10.77 -11.74
CA LEU A 236 8.28 11.79 -10.70
C LEU A 236 9.27 12.95 -10.90
N ILE A 237 10.51 12.64 -11.26
CA ILE A 237 11.55 13.66 -11.49
C ILE A 237 11.18 14.51 -12.69
N GLU A 238 10.75 13.89 -13.80
CA GLU A 238 10.28 14.61 -14.98
C GLU A 238 9.12 15.55 -14.63
N PHE A 239 8.14 15.06 -13.86
CA PHE A 239 7.03 15.87 -13.38
C PHE A 239 7.51 17.06 -12.54
N PHE A 240 8.44 16.85 -11.60
CA PHE A 240 9.00 17.94 -10.80
C PHE A 240 9.73 18.98 -11.66
N GLU A 241 10.51 18.55 -12.66
CA GLU A 241 11.19 19.47 -13.57
C GLU A 241 10.20 20.31 -14.38
N GLN A 242 9.09 19.70 -14.81
CA GLN A 242 8.00 20.40 -15.50
C GLN A 242 7.30 21.43 -14.60
N GLU A 243 7.03 21.09 -13.34
CA GLU A 243 6.41 21.99 -12.36
C GLU A 243 7.33 23.18 -12.02
N VAL A 244 8.64 22.95 -11.91
CA VAL A 244 9.63 24.01 -11.73
C VAL A 244 9.70 24.91 -12.95
N LYS A 245 9.78 24.33 -14.16
CA LYS A 245 9.78 25.07 -15.43
C LYS A 245 8.52 25.91 -15.60
N ALA A 246 7.39 25.43 -15.10
CA ALA A 246 6.12 26.15 -15.14
C ALA A 246 5.97 27.21 -14.02
N GLY A 247 6.96 27.37 -13.14
CA GLY A 247 6.93 28.32 -12.04
C GLY A 247 5.98 27.95 -10.89
N ARG A 248 5.54 26.69 -10.82
CA ARG A 248 4.65 26.19 -9.76
C ARG A 248 5.42 25.62 -8.56
N MET A 249 6.69 25.28 -8.75
CA MET A 249 7.61 24.87 -7.70
C MET A 249 8.96 25.61 -7.81
N PRO A 250 9.65 25.85 -6.70
CA PRO A 250 10.99 26.43 -6.73
C PRO A 250 12.03 25.38 -7.18
N SER A 251 13.22 25.82 -7.60
CA SER A 251 14.30 24.95 -8.08
C SER A 251 14.89 24.00 -7.03
N ASN A 252 14.64 24.26 -5.75
CA ASN A 252 15.00 23.37 -4.65
C ASN A 252 13.79 22.59 -4.10
N LEU A 253 12.68 22.58 -4.85
CA LEU A 253 11.40 21.97 -4.49
C LEU A 253 10.90 22.44 -3.10
N HIS A 254 9.93 21.71 -2.57
CA HIS A 254 9.49 21.85 -1.18
C HIS A 254 10.08 20.72 -0.32
N PRO A 255 10.00 20.79 1.02
CA PRO A 255 10.45 19.70 1.87
C PRO A 255 9.81 18.37 1.49
N LEU A 256 10.62 17.34 1.36
CA LEU A 256 10.18 16.02 0.90
C LEU A 256 9.85 15.11 2.07
N GLN A 257 8.73 14.39 1.97
CA GLN A 257 8.45 13.21 2.77
C GLN A 257 8.43 11.98 1.85
N SER A 258 9.08 10.91 2.29
CA SER A 258 9.01 9.61 1.61
C SER A 258 9.05 8.48 2.64
N GLY A 259 8.33 7.41 2.34
CA GLY A 259 8.32 6.19 3.14
C GLY A 259 9.59 5.34 3.01
N ILE A 260 9.48 4.07 3.39
CA ILE A 260 10.55 3.07 3.31
C ILE A 260 10.29 2.14 2.13
N GLY A 261 11.33 1.77 1.38
CA GLY A 261 11.27 0.70 0.37
C GLY A 261 11.92 1.05 -0.97
N ASN A 262 11.85 0.11 -1.91
CA ASN A 262 12.55 0.18 -3.20
C ASN A 262 12.18 1.43 -4.01
N ILE A 263 10.89 1.78 -4.05
CA ILE A 263 10.42 2.94 -4.80
C ILE A 263 10.89 4.23 -4.14
N ALA A 264 10.81 4.34 -2.81
CA ALA A 264 11.33 5.49 -2.08
C ALA A 264 12.83 5.68 -2.33
N ASN A 265 13.61 4.59 -2.29
CA ASN A 265 15.04 4.62 -2.63
C ASN A 265 15.27 5.06 -4.08
N ALA A 266 14.50 4.57 -5.04
CA ALA A 266 14.61 4.96 -6.44
C ALA A 266 14.34 6.45 -6.67
N VAL A 267 13.36 7.02 -5.96
CA VAL A 267 13.06 8.46 -6.00
C VAL A 267 14.25 9.27 -5.45
N ILE A 268 14.82 8.86 -4.30
CA ILE A 268 16.00 9.53 -3.72
C ILE A 268 17.22 9.43 -4.65
N ASP A 269 17.48 8.25 -5.23
CA ASP A 269 18.58 8.02 -6.18
C ASP A 269 18.45 8.90 -7.42
N GLY A 270 17.24 8.98 -7.97
CA GLY A 270 16.98 9.80 -9.14
C GLY A 270 17.06 11.30 -8.83
N LEU A 271 16.56 11.76 -7.68
CA LEU A 271 16.75 13.14 -7.23
C LEU A 271 18.24 13.47 -7.02
N SER A 272 19.04 12.50 -6.54
CA SER A 272 20.49 12.63 -6.38
C SER A 272 21.22 12.87 -7.69
N SER A 273 20.69 12.29 -8.77
CA SER A 273 21.23 12.39 -10.13
C SER A 273 20.63 13.55 -10.93
N SER A 274 19.59 14.21 -10.40
CA SER A 274 18.88 15.31 -11.04
C SER A 274 19.59 16.66 -10.90
N SER A 275 19.00 17.69 -11.51
CA SER A 275 19.45 19.08 -11.38
C SER A 275 19.07 19.74 -10.04
N PHE A 276 18.21 19.11 -9.23
CA PHE A 276 17.77 19.66 -7.95
C PHE A 276 18.90 19.67 -6.91
N LYS A 277 18.99 20.76 -6.15
CA LYS A 277 20.00 21.00 -5.10
C LYS A 277 19.35 21.68 -3.91
N ASP A 278 20.07 21.72 -2.78
CA ASP A 278 19.62 22.34 -1.52
C ASP A 278 18.24 21.83 -1.07
N LEU A 279 18.00 20.52 -1.30
CA LEU A 279 16.77 19.87 -0.91
C LEU A 279 16.66 19.82 0.61
N LYS A 280 15.43 19.82 1.09
CA LYS A 280 15.11 19.62 2.50
C LYS A 280 14.18 18.44 2.66
N VAL A 281 14.30 17.75 3.78
CA VAL A 281 13.48 16.57 4.09
C VAL A 281 12.74 16.83 5.38
N TRP A 282 11.43 16.57 5.37
CA TRP A 282 10.58 16.57 6.54
C TRP A 282 9.78 15.26 6.50
N THR A 283 10.28 14.23 7.16
CA THR A 283 9.80 12.86 7.01
C THR A 283 9.59 12.19 8.37
N GLU A 284 9.15 10.94 8.35
CA GLU A 284 9.04 10.10 9.54
C GLU A 284 10.34 9.35 9.82
N VAL A 285 10.96 8.78 8.77
CA VAL A 285 12.10 7.89 8.86
C VAL A 285 13.18 8.26 7.85
N LEU A 286 14.42 8.33 8.31
CA LEU A 286 15.61 8.48 7.48
C LEU A 286 16.31 7.11 7.30
N GLN A 287 16.65 6.75 6.07
CA GLN A 287 17.31 5.49 5.68
C GLN A 287 18.73 5.71 5.12
N ASP A 288 19.49 4.64 4.86
CA ASP A 288 20.89 4.74 4.40
C ASP A 288 21.07 5.62 3.15
N SER A 289 20.10 5.62 2.22
CA SER A 289 20.14 6.43 0.99
C SER A 289 20.28 7.93 1.25
N PHE A 290 19.80 8.41 2.41
CA PHE A 290 19.97 9.82 2.80
C PHE A 290 21.40 10.18 3.20
N LEU A 291 22.22 9.22 3.64
CA LEU A 291 23.63 9.47 3.96
C LEU A 291 24.41 9.86 2.69
N ASP A 292 24.18 9.14 1.60
CA ASP A 292 24.73 9.50 0.28
C ASP A 292 24.23 10.88 -0.18
N PHE A 293 22.98 11.20 0.15
CA PHE A 293 22.34 12.44 -0.24
C PHE A 293 22.94 13.67 0.46
N PHE A 294 23.26 13.53 1.76
CA PHE A 294 24.01 14.53 2.53
C PHE A 294 25.44 14.71 2.01
N GLU A 295 26.15 13.61 1.76
CA GLU A 295 27.56 13.65 1.33
C GLU A 295 27.74 14.24 -0.06
N LYS A 296 26.80 13.99 -0.97
CA LYS A 296 26.77 14.62 -2.31
C LYS A 296 26.38 16.10 -2.29
N GLY A 297 25.96 16.63 -1.15
CA GLY A 297 25.49 18.01 -1.00
C GLY A 297 24.15 18.31 -1.69
N THR A 298 23.42 17.28 -2.13
CA THR A 298 22.07 17.46 -2.71
C THR A 298 21.04 17.73 -1.60
N LEU A 299 21.23 17.13 -0.42
CA LEU A 299 20.40 17.36 0.77
C LEU A 299 21.07 18.35 1.73
N ASP A 300 20.37 19.44 2.04
CA ASP A 300 20.80 20.48 2.98
C ASP A 300 20.53 20.07 4.43
N TYR A 301 19.27 19.72 4.74
CA TYR A 301 18.82 19.41 6.09
C TYR A 301 17.67 18.40 6.10
N ALA A 302 17.61 17.55 7.14
CA ALA A 302 16.51 16.62 7.36
C ALA A 302 15.93 16.70 8.77
N THR A 303 14.61 16.62 8.85
CA THR A 303 13.88 16.35 10.09
C THR A 303 13.20 15.00 9.98
N ALA A 304 13.33 14.16 11.01
CA ALA A 304 12.69 12.85 11.09
C ALA A 304 12.19 12.55 12.51
N SER A 305 11.41 11.49 12.71
CA SER A 305 11.16 10.93 14.05
C SER A 305 12.12 9.79 14.39
N ALA A 306 12.68 9.14 13.37
CA ALA A 306 13.68 8.09 13.55
C ALA A 306 14.72 8.03 12.42
N ILE A 307 15.91 7.51 12.74
CA ILE A 307 16.89 7.06 11.76
C ILE A 307 16.98 5.53 11.76
N ARG A 308 16.67 4.91 10.63
CA ARG A 308 16.68 3.47 10.41
C ARG A 308 17.79 3.12 9.44
N LEU A 309 18.97 2.85 9.98
CA LEU A 309 20.17 2.54 9.20
C LEU A 309 20.56 1.07 9.35
N THR A 310 21.18 0.50 8.32
CA THR A 310 21.88 -0.79 8.44
C THR A 310 23.06 -0.67 9.42
N GLU A 311 23.65 -1.80 9.84
CA GLU A 311 24.85 -1.79 10.69
C GLU A 311 25.99 -0.96 10.08
N ASN A 312 26.24 -1.13 8.77
CA ASN A 312 27.22 -0.33 8.03
C ASN A 312 26.79 1.15 7.94
N GLY A 313 25.49 1.41 7.77
CA GLY A 313 24.92 2.76 7.77
C GLY A 313 25.15 3.48 9.10
N PHE A 314 24.88 2.83 10.24
CA PHE A 314 25.17 3.40 11.56
C PHE A 314 26.66 3.60 11.79
N LYS A 315 27.51 2.64 11.39
CA LYS A 315 28.96 2.81 11.47
C LYS A 315 29.40 4.06 10.69
N ARG A 316 28.97 4.21 9.44
CA ARG A 316 29.25 5.39 8.60
C ARG A 316 28.72 6.67 9.23
N PHE A 317 27.52 6.64 9.80
CA PHE A 317 26.91 7.78 10.46
C PHE A 317 27.74 8.28 11.64
N PHE A 318 28.19 7.38 12.51
CA PHE A 318 29.01 7.75 13.66
C PHE A 318 30.45 8.10 13.30
N ASP A 319 31.05 7.43 12.32
CA ASP A 319 32.38 7.78 11.79
C ASP A 319 32.41 9.21 11.21
N ASN A 320 31.25 9.75 10.81
CA ASN A 320 31.09 11.09 10.24
C ASN A 320 30.07 11.94 11.05
N TRP A 321 30.06 11.78 12.38
CA TRP A 321 29.08 12.41 13.26
C TRP A 321 28.94 13.92 13.05
N ASP A 322 30.05 14.66 12.95
CA ASP A 322 30.04 16.12 12.77
C ASP A 322 29.33 16.56 11.48
N LEU A 323 29.40 15.75 10.42
CA LEU A 323 28.76 16.04 9.14
C LEU A 323 27.25 15.84 9.23
N PHE A 324 26.82 14.70 9.77
CA PHE A 324 25.39 14.35 9.78
C PHE A 324 24.61 15.01 10.92
N SER A 325 25.18 15.06 12.13
CA SER A 325 24.46 15.57 13.32
C SER A 325 24.08 17.05 13.23
N LYS A 326 24.86 17.86 12.49
CA LYS A 326 24.56 19.28 12.26
C LYS A 326 23.47 19.51 11.21
N LYS A 327 23.10 18.47 10.46
CA LYS A 327 22.13 18.52 9.35
C LYS A 327 20.88 17.67 9.59
N LEU A 328 20.74 17.10 10.77
CA LEU A 328 19.67 16.18 11.13
C LEU A 328 19.07 16.57 12.47
N CYS A 329 17.75 16.58 12.54
CA CYS A 329 17.00 16.75 13.77
C CYS A 329 15.97 15.62 13.93
N LEU A 330 15.98 14.97 15.10
CA LEU A 330 14.98 13.97 15.49
C LEU A 330 13.92 14.59 16.41
N ARG A 331 12.64 14.46 16.03
CA ARG A 331 11.50 15.03 16.75
C ARG A 331 10.47 13.98 17.15
N SER A 332 9.63 14.28 18.13
CA SER A 332 8.48 13.41 18.44
C SER A 332 7.57 13.28 17.23
N GLN A 333 6.86 12.14 17.14
CA GLN A 333 5.97 11.87 16.01
C GLN A 333 4.78 12.85 15.97
N VAL A 334 4.42 13.46 17.09
CA VAL A 334 3.42 14.54 17.11
C VAL A 334 3.89 15.75 16.29
N VAL A 335 5.18 16.07 16.38
CA VAL A 335 5.76 17.22 15.67
C VAL A 335 6.13 16.87 14.23
N SER A 336 6.84 15.76 14.00
CA SER A 336 7.24 15.35 12.64
C SER A 336 6.03 15.12 11.74
N ASN A 337 4.91 14.66 12.30
CA ASN A 337 3.70 14.37 11.55
C ASN A 337 2.60 15.43 11.76
N SER A 338 2.91 16.58 12.36
CA SER A 338 1.91 17.61 12.67
C SER A 338 1.24 18.13 11.39
N PRO A 339 -0.10 18.01 11.25
CA PRO A 339 -0.85 18.59 10.14
C PRO A 339 -0.56 20.08 9.92
N GLU A 340 -0.42 20.84 11.02
CA GLU A 340 -0.11 22.27 10.99
C GLU A 340 1.23 22.54 10.31
N ILE A 341 2.27 21.79 10.71
CA ILE A 341 3.63 21.99 10.22
C ILE A 341 3.75 21.49 8.79
N ILE A 342 3.22 20.31 8.47
CA ILE A 342 3.22 19.73 7.13
C ILE A 342 2.62 20.73 6.13
N ARG A 343 1.46 21.31 6.47
CA ARG A 343 0.79 22.29 5.61
C ARG A 343 1.54 23.62 5.53
N ARG A 344 2.08 24.11 6.66
CA ARG A 344 2.83 25.37 6.71
C ARG A 344 4.12 25.31 5.89
N LEU A 345 4.84 24.20 5.95
CA LEU A 345 6.06 23.97 5.17
C LEU A 345 5.76 23.67 3.70
N GLY A 346 4.52 23.25 3.39
CA GLY A 346 4.13 22.84 2.06
C GLY A 346 4.85 21.57 1.61
N VAL A 347 4.89 20.56 2.48
CA VAL A 347 5.60 19.29 2.21
C VAL A 347 5.10 18.62 0.92
N ILE A 348 5.98 17.98 0.16
CA ILE A 348 5.61 17.03 -0.91
C ILE A 348 5.60 15.64 -0.28
N ALA A 349 4.42 15.02 -0.22
CA ALA A 349 4.21 13.72 0.43
C ALA A 349 4.18 12.60 -0.60
N MET A 350 4.97 11.55 -0.39
CA MET A 350 5.09 10.40 -1.30
C MET A 350 4.94 9.09 -0.52
N ASN A 351 3.88 8.34 -0.83
CA ASN A 351 3.53 7.12 -0.09
C ASN A 351 3.16 5.95 -1.03
N THR A 352 3.23 4.72 -0.51
CA THR A 352 2.94 3.49 -1.27
C THR A 352 1.66 2.83 -0.77
N PRO A 353 0.61 2.77 -1.59
CA PRO A 353 -0.60 2.02 -1.29
C PRO A 353 -0.45 0.53 -1.64
N VAL A 354 -1.37 -0.28 -1.12
CA VAL A 354 -1.66 -1.65 -1.58
C VAL A 354 -2.26 -1.62 -2.98
N GLU A 355 -3.30 -0.81 -3.15
CA GLU A 355 -4.08 -0.62 -4.37
C GLU A 355 -4.70 0.79 -4.37
N VAL A 356 -5.00 1.29 -5.57
CA VAL A 356 -5.70 2.56 -5.82
C VAL A 356 -6.80 2.29 -6.80
N ASP A 357 -7.98 2.86 -6.59
CA ASP A 357 -9.05 2.73 -7.55
C ASP A 357 -9.01 3.78 -8.66
N ILE A 358 -9.83 3.55 -9.69
CA ILE A 358 -9.97 4.47 -10.82
C ILE A 358 -10.49 5.85 -10.41
N TYR A 359 -10.99 6.06 -9.19
CA TYR A 359 -11.45 7.37 -8.71
C TYR A 359 -10.44 8.07 -7.79
N ALA A 360 -9.29 7.45 -7.54
CA ALA A 360 -8.22 7.92 -6.67
C ALA A 360 -8.45 7.69 -5.16
N HIS A 361 -9.34 6.78 -4.77
CA HIS A 361 -9.31 6.25 -3.41
C HIS A 361 -8.18 5.23 -3.29
N ALA A 362 -7.52 5.22 -2.14
CA ALA A 362 -6.38 4.36 -1.91
C ALA A 362 -6.50 3.57 -0.63
N ASN A 363 -6.01 2.33 -0.73
CA ASN A 363 -5.91 1.37 0.34
C ASN A 363 -4.43 1.21 0.68
N SER A 364 -4.03 1.55 1.89
CA SER A 364 -2.65 1.42 2.40
C SER A 364 -2.50 0.27 3.41
N THR A 365 -3.61 -0.33 3.86
CA THR A 365 -3.61 -1.19 5.06
C THR A 365 -4.12 -2.60 4.84
N ASN A 366 -5.21 -2.79 4.10
CA ASN A 366 -6.01 -4.02 4.16
C ASN A 366 -6.00 -4.78 2.83
N VAL A 367 -5.30 -5.91 2.76
CA VAL A 367 -5.40 -6.80 1.59
C VAL A 367 -6.80 -7.41 1.56
N ASN A 368 -7.47 -7.32 0.42
CA ASN A 368 -8.86 -7.79 0.21
C ASN A 368 -9.82 -7.25 1.29
N GLY A 369 -9.65 -5.98 1.67
CA GLY A 369 -10.55 -5.26 2.56
C GLY A 369 -10.55 -5.67 4.04
N SER A 370 -9.80 -6.69 4.44
CA SER A 370 -9.88 -7.23 5.81
C SER A 370 -8.57 -7.70 6.43
N LYS A 371 -7.56 -8.03 5.61
CA LYS A 371 -6.27 -8.51 6.12
C LYS A 371 -5.31 -7.35 6.32
N MET A 372 -5.14 -6.93 7.57
CA MET A 372 -4.22 -5.87 7.96
C MET A 372 -2.76 -6.25 7.62
N LEU A 373 -2.08 -5.36 6.91
CA LEU A 373 -0.64 -5.44 6.64
C LEU A 373 0.17 -4.86 7.81
N HIS A 374 0.06 -3.55 8.02
CA HIS A 374 0.92 -2.80 8.95
C HIS A 374 0.13 -1.77 9.77
N GLY A 375 -0.60 -0.90 9.09
CA GLY A 375 -1.40 0.19 9.65
C GLY A 375 -1.25 1.45 8.80
N ILE A 376 -2.16 2.41 8.93
CA ILE A 376 -2.18 3.63 8.11
C ILE A 376 -0.90 4.48 8.28
N GLY A 377 -0.29 4.43 9.46
CA GLY A 377 0.93 5.16 9.77
C GLY A 377 0.74 6.68 9.62
N GLY A 378 1.79 7.37 9.16
CA GLY A 378 1.75 8.81 8.89
C GLY A 378 1.20 9.16 7.52
N SER A 379 0.85 8.18 6.66
CA SER A 379 0.43 8.46 5.28
C SER A 379 -0.72 9.47 5.21
N GLY A 380 -1.74 9.32 6.05
CA GLY A 380 -2.85 10.27 6.14
C GLY A 380 -2.47 11.63 6.76
N ASP A 381 -1.53 11.67 7.72
CA ASP A 381 -1.03 12.93 8.27
C ASP A 381 -0.40 13.79 7.16
N PHE A 382 0.40 13.16 6.32
CA PHE A 382 1.12 13.81 5.23
C PHE A 382 0.22 14.13 4.03
N LEU A 383 -0.46 13.13 3.46
CA LEU A 383 -1.23 13.31 2.22
C LEU A 383 -2.42 14.27 2.37
N ARG A 384 -3.07 14.33 3.54
CA ARG A 384 -4.16 15.30 3.76
C ARG A 384 -3.66 16.75 3.79
N ASN A 385 -2.40 16.97 4.18
CA ASN A 385 -1.89 18.29 4.56
C ASN A 385 -0.73 18.79 3.67
N ALA A 386 -0.27 17.98 2.73
CA ALA A 386 0.82 18.30 1.84
C ALA A 386 0.46 19.42 0.85
N LYS A 387 1.50 20.05 0.30
CA LYS A 387 1.38 20.92 -0.88
C LYS A 387 1.04 20.13 -2.15
N LEU A 388 1.53 18.89 -2.19
CA LEU A 388 1.32 17.92 -3.24
C LEU A 388 1.32 16.51 -2.65
N SER A 389 0.24 15.79 -2.90
CA SER A 389 0.00 14.44 -2.37
C SER A 389 0.16 13.38 -3.45
N ILE A 390 1.17 12.55 -3.30
CA ILE A 390 1.61 11.60 -4.32
C ILE A 390 1.51 10.19 -3.77
N MET A 391 0.88 9.31 -4.55
CA MET A 391 0.99 7.87 -4.37
C MET A 391 1.76 7.21 -5.49
N HIS A 392 2.62 6.28 -5.12
CA HIS A 392 3.42 5.51 -6.06
C HIS A 392 3.31 4.01 -5.77
N THR A 393 3.04 3.22 -6.80
CA THR A 393 2.88 1.77 -6.69
C THR A 393 3.28 1.12 -8.02
N PRO A 394 3.71 -0.16 -8.04
CA PRO A 394 3.67 -0.93 -9.28
C PRO A 394 2.24 -0.93 -9.82
N SER A 395 2.06 -0.98 -11.14
CA SER A 395 0.73 -1.09 -11.76
C SER A 395 0.09 -2.48 -11.56
N ALA A 396 0.93 -3.50 -11.37
CA ALA A 396 0.55 -4.86 -10.99
C ALA A 396 1.64 -5.51 -10.12
N ARG A 397 1.24 -6.46 -9.26
CA ARG A 397 2.11 -7.23 -8.38
C ARG A 397 2.10 -8.70 -8.79
N LYS A 398 3.24 -9.19 -9.27
CA LYS A 398 3.45 -10.60 -9.64
C LYS A 398 3.00 -11.54 -8.53
N THR A 399 2.35 -12.64 -8.92
CA THR A 399 2.05 -13.74 -8.00
C THR A 399 2.99 -14.91 -8.25
N LYS A 400 2.81 -16.02 -7.53
CA LYS A 400 3.61 -17.24 -7.76
C LYS A 400 3.25 -17.93 -9.08
N THR A 401 2.05 -17.68 -9.59
CA THR A 401 1.45 -18.40 -10.72
C THR A 401 1.19 -17.50 -11.93
N ASP A 402 1.19 -16.17 -11.73
CA ASP A 402 0.96 -15.18 -12.78
C ASP A 402 2.08 -14.12 -12.79
N PRO A 403 2.85 -14.00 -13.90
CA PRO A 403 3.95 -13.06 -14.03
C PRO A 403 3.52 -11.58 -14.13
N THR A 404 2.27 -11.28 -14.49
CA THR A 404 1.67 -9.95 -14.36
C THR A 404 1.10 -9.80 -12.94
N GLY A 405 0.28 -10.78 -12.54
CA GLY A 405 -0.16 -10.98 -11.17
C GLY A 405 -1.48 -10.30 -10.81
N ILE A 406 -1.46 -9.42 -9.82
CA ILE A 406 -2.67 -8.72 -9.33
C ILE A 406 -2.55 -7.25 -9.66
N SER A 407 -3.56 -6.68 -10.32
CA SER A 407 -3.63 -5.24 -10.57
C SER A 407 -3.58 -4.43 -9.28
N CYS A 408 -2.78 -3.36 -9.27
CA CYS A 408 -2.85 -2.34 -8.23
C CYS A 408 -3.82 -1.21 -8.58
N ILE A 409 -4.32 -1.17 -9.82
CA ILE A 409 -5.38 -0.25 -10.24
C ILE A 409 -6.68 -1.04 -10.36
N VAL A 410 -7.66 -0.72 -9.52
CA VAL A 410 -8.90 -1.51 -9.36
C VAL A 410 -10.15 -0.68 -9.65
N PRO A 411 -11.30 -1.29 -9.97
CA PRO A 411 -12.55 -0.55 -10.13
C PRO A 411 -12.98 0.21 -8.88
N PHE A 412 -12.81 -0.37 -7.70
CA PHE A 412 -13.06 0.25 -6.40
C PHE A 412 -12.13 -0.36 -5.35
N ALA A 413 -11.57 0.46 -4.47
CA ALA A 413 -10.62 -0.01 -3.48
C ALA A 413 -11.34 -0.89 -2.44
N SER A 414 -10.76 -2.03 -2.08
CA SER A 414 -11.37 -2.96 -1.13
C SER A 414 -11.42 -2.41 0.31
N HIS A 415 -10.61 -1.40 0.59
CA HIS A 415 -10.61 -0.58 1.80
C HIS A 415 -10.16 0.85 1.43
N ILE A 416 -10.57 1.86 2.19
CA ILE A 416 -10.21 3.26 1.91
C ILE A 416 -9.53 3.84 3.14
N ASP A 417 -8.22 4.06 3.02
CA ASP A 417 -7.43 4.81 3.99
C ASP A 417 -7.34 6.29 3.60
N GLN A 418 -7.21 6.56 2.30
CA GLN A 418 -7.20 7.90 1.73
C GLN A 418 -8.28 8.01 0.67
N THR A 419 -9.09 9.06 0.75
CA THR A 419 -10.09 9.32 -0.28
C THR A 419 -9.46 10.04 -1.47
N GLU A 420 -10.23 10.17 -2.55
CA GLU A 420 -9.86 10.93 -3.73
C GLU A 420 -9.47 12.39 -3.43
N HIS A 421 -9.94 12.96 -2.31
CA HIS A 421 -9.59 14.32 -1.87
C HIS A 421 -8.14 14.45 -1.37
N ASP A 422 -7.48 13.34 -1.06
CA ASP A 422 -6.13 13.29 -0.47
C ASP A 422 -5.06 12.89 -1.48
N LEU A 423 -5.43 12.77 -2.75
CA LEU A 423 -4.54 12.35 -3.83
C LEU A 423 -4.54 13.35 -4.98
N ASP A 424 -3.37 13.96 -5.21
CA ASP A 424 -3.13 14.84 -6.35
C ASP A 424 -2.52 14.09 -7.53
N ILE A 425 -1.56 13.20 -7.26
CA ILE A 425 -0.75 12.52 -8.28
C ILE A 425 -0.70 11.03 -7.99
N LEU A 426 -0.95 10.21 -9.01
CA LEU A 426 -0.70 8.77 -8.98
C LEU A 426 0.40 8.42 -9.99
N VAL A 427 1.39 7.63 -9.58
CA VAL A 427 2.45 7.17 -10.48
C VAL A 427 2.67 5.67 -10.38
N THR A 428 2.85 5.03 -11.53
CA THR A 428 3.29 3.64 -11.66
C THR A 428 4.43 3.58 -12.66
N GLU A 429 4.98 2.39 -12.90
CA GLU A 429 6.00 2.21 -13.93
C GLU A 429 5.48 2.38 -15.36
N GLN A 430 4.16 2.51 -15.53
CA GLN A 430 3.50 2.78 -16.81
C GLN A 430 3.47 4.27 -17.15
N GLY A 431 3.52 5.14 -16.14
CA GLY A 431 3.35 6.58 -16.28
C GLY A 431 2.82 7.26 -15.02
N LEU A 432 2.45 8.53 -15.19
CA LEU A 432 1.96 9.40 -14.12
C LEU A 432 0.63 10.03 -14.52
N ALA A 433 -0.33 10.01 -13.60
CA ALA A 433 -1.63 10.66 -13.72
C ALA A 433 -1.69 11.88 -12.78
N ASP A 434 -1.84 13.07 -13.36
CA ASP A 434 -2.07 14.32 -12.62
C ASP A 434 -3.57 14.56 -12.46
N LEU A 435 -4.07 14.47 -11.23
CA LEU A 435 -5.49 14.45 -10.89
C LEU A 435 -6.00 15.81 -10.40
N ARG A 436 -5.13 16.81 -10.35
CA ARG A 436 -5.44 18.14 -9.82
C ARG A 436 -6.52 18.80 -10.69
N GLY A 437 -7.64 19.14 -10.07
CA GLY A 437 -8.77 19.80 -10.73
C GLY A 437 -9.66 18.89 -11.58
N LEU A 438 -9.43 17.57 -11.57
CA LEU A 438 -10.25 16.60 -12.31
C LEU A 438 -11.45 16.09 -11.49
N SER A 439 -12.59 15.94 -12.15
CA SER A 439 -13.77 15.24 -11.62
C SER A 439 -13.54 13.72 -11.57
N PRO A 440 -14.33 12.93 -10.79
CA PRO A 440 -14.13 11.47 -10.71
C PRO A 440 -14.10 10.78 -12.07
N ARG A 441 -14.96 11.18 -13.01
CA ARG A 441 -14.98 10.62 -14.38
C ARG A 441 -13.75 10.99 -15.21
N GLU A 442 -13.16 12.16 -14.99
CA GLU A 442 -11.90 12.53 -15.65
C GLU A 442 -10.72 11.78 -15.03
N ARG A 443 -10.72 11.62 -13.70
CA ARG A 443 -9.72 10.84 -12.96
C ARG A 443 -9.67 9.39 -13.43
N SER A 444 -10.82 8.75 -13.62
CA SER A 444 -10.86 7.34 -14.07
C SER A 444 -10.20 7.15 -15.42
N VAL A 445 -10.45 8.05 -16.37
CA VAL A 445 -9.79 7.99 -17.67
C VAL A 445 -8.29 8.26 -17.54
N GLU A 446 -7.89 9.27 -16.77
CA GLU A 446 -6.48 9.65 -16.60
C GLU A 446 -5.66 8.54 -15.91
N ILE A 447 -6.20 7.95 -14.84
CA ILE A 447 -5.57 6.85 -14.10
C ILE A 447 -5.45 5.61 -14.98
N ILE A 448 -6.52 5.18 -15.65
CA ILE A 448 -6.48 3.96 -16.48
C ILE A 448 -5.50 4.14 -17.64
N LYS A 449 -5.49 5.32 -18.27
CA LYS A 449 -4.63 5.61 -19.41
C LYS A 449 -3.15 5.59 -19.03
N ASN A 450 -2.77 6.24 -17.92
CA ASN A 450 -1.36 6.46 -17.60
C ASN A 450 -0.79 5.48 -16.57
N CYS A 451 -1.60 4.92 -15.69
CA CYS A 451 -1.11 4.18 -14.52
C CYS A 451 -1.46 2.68 -14.52
N ALA A 452 -2.54 2.25 -15.15
CA ALA A 452 -2.92 0.83 -15.16
C ALA A 452 -1.98 0.00 -16.04
N HIS A 453 -1.73 -1.26 -15.66
CA HIS A 453 -0.98 -2.21 -16.48
C HIS A 453 -1.75 -2.49 -17.80
N PRO A 454 -1.07 -2.65 -18.96
CA PRO A 454 -1.72 -2.94 -20.24
C PRO A 454 -2.78 -4.04 -20.17
N ASP A 455 -2.48 -5.15 -19.48
CA ASP A 455 -3.36 -6.32 -19.35
C ASP A 455 -4.71 -6.01 -18.66
N TYR A 456 -4.79 -4.96 -17.84
CA TYR A 456 -6.01 -4.58 -17.12
C TYR A 456 -6.73 -3.36 -17.71
N LYS A 457 -6.10 -2.60 -18.63
CA LYS A 457 -6.69 -1.35 -19.16
C LYS A 457 -8.05 -1.58 -19.81
N ASP A 458 -8.16 -2.60 -20.68
CA ASP A 458 -9.40 -2.88 -21.40
C ASP A 458 -10.54 -3.29 -20.46
N GLN A 459 -10.23 -4.06 -19.41
CA GLN A 459 -11.19 -4.48 -18.40
C GLN A 459 -11.69 -3.30 -17.55
N LEU A 460 -10.79 -2.41 -17.14
CA LEU A 460 -11.13 -1.20 -16.39
C LEU A 460 -11.95 -0.21 -17.24
N LEU A 461 -11.61 -0.04 -18.52
CA LEU A 461 -12.39 0.79 -19.44
C LEU A 461 -13.78 0.22 -19.71
N ASP A 462 -13.91 -1.10 -19.80
CA ASP A 462 -15.22 -1.76 -19.91
C ASP A 462 -16.06 -1.54 -18.64
N TYR A 463 -15.47 -1.69 -17.45
CA TYR A 463 -16.12 -1.37 -16.18
C TYR A 463 -16.65 0.07 -16.19
N VAL A 464 -15.81 1.06 -16.51
CA VAL A 464 -16.20 2.47 -16.58
C VAL A 464 -17.38 2.67 -17.54
N ARG A 465 -17.30 2.11 -18.76
CA ARG A 465 -18.37 2.26 -19.76
C ARG A 465 -19.69 1.68 -19.27
N ARG A 466 -19.68 0.48 -18.70
CA ARG A 466 -20.90 -0.15 -18.18
C ARG A 466 -21.45 0.62 -16.98
N ALA A 467 -20.58 1.06 -16.08
CA ALA A 467 -20.96 1.84 -14.90
C ALA A 467 -21.59 3.18 -15.28
N GLU A 468 -21.01 3.90 -16.25
CA GLU A 468 -21.58 5.14 -16.79
C GLU A 468 -22.95 4.90 -17.44
N LEU A 469 -23.07 3.86 -18.27
CA LEU A 469 -24.35 3.52 -18.92
C LEU A 469 -25.44 3.17 -17.90
N GLN A 470 -25.11 2.50 -16.80
CA GLN A 470 -26.05 2.17 -15.74
C GLN A 470 -26.40 3.40 -14.91
N ALA A 471 -25.41 4.15 -14.45
CA ALA A 471 -25.59 5.36 -13.65
C ALA A 471 -26.34 6.47 -14.40
N ALA A 472 -26.21 6.54 -15.73
CA ALA A 472 -26.97 7.46 -16.56
C ALA A 472 -28.49 7.20 -16.47
N LYS A 473 -28.91 5.93 -16.37
CA LYS A 473 -30.35 5.57 -16.25
C LYS A 473 -30.95 6.09 -14.94
N THR A 474 -30.15 6.15 -13.88
CA THR A 474 -30.54 6.62 -12.54
C THR A 474 -30.13 8.07 -12.26
N LYS A 475 -29.53 8.78 -13.24
CA LYS A 475 -29.03 10.16 -13.10
C LYS A 475 -27.99 10.33 -11.99
N SER A 476 -27.13 9.32 -11.79
CA SER A 476 -26.12 9.27 -10.72
C SER A 476 -24.69 9.24 -11.28
N LEU A 477 -24.38 10.15 -12.21
CA LEU A 477 -23.12 10.15 -12.99
C LEU A 477 -21.92 10.84 -12.33
N HIS A 478 -22.02 11.29 -11.08
CA HIS A 478 -20.87 11.95 -10.43
C HIS A 478 -19.68 11.00 -10.32
N GLU A 479 -19.93 9.80 -9.79
CA GLU A 479 -18.95 8.74 -9.61
C GLU A 479 -19.61 7.39 -9.93
N PRO A 480 -19.59 6.96 -11.20
CA PRO A 480 -20.35 5.81 -11.66
C PRO A 480 -19.80 4.46 -11.16
N HIS A 481 -20.63 3.66 -10.48
CA HIS A 481 -20.27 2.30 -10.09
C HIS A 481 -21.34 1.25 -10.44
N ILE A 482 -20.87 0.02 -10.61
CA ILE A 482 -21.69 -1.19 -10.55
C ILE A 482 -21.32 -1.91 -9.27
N LEU A 483 -22.11 -1.75 -8.21
CA LEU A 483 -21.80 -2.29 -6.89
C LEU A 483 -21.60 -3.82 -6.89
N ALA A 484 -22.31 -4.53 -7.76
CA ALA A 484 -22.16 -5.98 -7.90
C ALA A 484 -20.77 -6.39 -8.42
N ASP A 485 -20.12 -5.52 -9.20
CA ASP A 485 -18.86 -5.82 -9.89
C ASP A 485 -17.66 -5.09 -9.25
N ALA A 486 -17.92 -4.12 -8.37
CA ALA A 486 -16.92 -3.18 -7.85
C ALA A 486 -15.79 -3.84 -7.04
N LEU A 487 -16.07 -4.99 -6.40
CA LEU A 487 -15.16 -5.68 -5.48
C LEU A 487 -14.74 -7.09 -5.96
N ILE A 488 -15.05 -7.45 -7.21
CA ILE A 488 -14.78 -8.81 -7.71
C ILE A 488 -13.32 -8.89 -8.20
N THR A 489 -12.51 -9.70 -7.51
CA THR A 489 -11.13 -10.04 -7.91
C THR A 489 -10.94 -11.53 -8.26
N ALA A 490 -11.94 -12.39 -7.99
CA ALA A 490 -12.07 -13.78 -8.42
C ALA A 490 -13.55 -14.24 -8.33
N LEU A 491 -13.99 -15.22 -9.13
CA LEU A 491 -15.40 -15.65 -9.17
C LEU A 491 -15.71 -16.78 -8.17
N ARG A 492 -16.08 -16.40 -6.95
CA ARG A 492 -16.79 -17.26 -6.00
C ARG A 492 -18.23 -16.80 -5.91
N PHE A 493 -19.18 -17.67 -6.24
CA PHE A 493 -20.59 -17.28 -6.32
C PHE A 493 -21.55 -18.41 -5.96
N GLU A 494 -22.73 -18.03 -5.48
CA GLU A 494 -23.80 -18.96 -5.10
C GLU A 494 -24.80 -19.16 -6.26
N VAL A 495 -25.20 -20.43 -6.45
CA VAL A 495 -26.25 -20.86 -7.38
C VAL A 495 -27.45 -21.37 -6.56
N PRO A 496 -28.50 -20.55 -6.36
CA PRO A 496 -29.69 -20.95 -5.60
C PRO A 496 -30.45 -22.10 -6.27
N ALA A 497 -30.98 -23.02 -5.48
CA ALA A 497 -31.81 -24.12 -5.96
C ALA A 497 -33.13 -23.60 -6.55
N GLY A 498 -33.46 -24.03 -7.78
CA GLY A 498 -34.67 -23.61 -8.49
C GLY A 498 -34.55 -22.29 -9.27
N SER A 499 -33.38 -21.65 -9.29
CA SER A 499 -33.13 -20.44 -10.08
C SER A 499 -32.82 -20.74 -11.56
N SER A 500 -32.89 -19.70 -12.40
CA SER A 500 -32.46 -19.76 -13.80
C SER A 500 -30.96 -20.05 -13.93
N LYS A 501 -30.58 -20.70 -15.03
CA LYS A 501 -29.19 -21.02 -15.39
C LYS A 501 -28.30 -19.77 -15.26
N LYS A 502 -27.21 -19.85 -14.49
CA LYS A 502 -26.17 -18.80 -14.40
C LYS A 502 -25.00 -19.17 -15.30
N CYS A 503 -24.48 -18.22 -16.07
CA CYS A 503 -23.38 -18.45 -16.99
C CYS A 503 -22.29 -17.40 -16.79
N ILE A 504 -21.04 -17.82 -16.92
CA ILE A 504 -19.85 -16.97 -16.91
C ILE A 504 -19.25 -17.08 -18.29
N ARG A 505 -19.01 -15.93 -18.91
CA ARG A 505 -18.53 -15.82 -20.28
C ARG A 505 -17.09 -15.35 -20.27
N ASP A 506 -16.25 -16.03 -21.04
CA ASP A 506 -14.86 -15.64 -21.28
C ASP A 506 -14.53 -15.75 -22.79
N PHE A 507 -13.44 -15.15 -23.24
CA PHE A 507 -13.05 -15.10 -24.65
C PHE A 507 -11.73 -15.83 -24.90
N ILE A 508 -11.71 -16.67 -25.93
CA ILE A 508 -10.54 -17.48 -26.29
C ILE A 508 -10.29 -17.41 -27.79
N SER A 509 -9.01 -17.56 -28.17
CA SER A 509 -8.59 -17.61 -29.57
C SER A 509 -8.62 -19.03 -30.13
N GLU A 510 -8.83 -19.19 -31.44
CA GLU A 510 -8.78 -20.48 -32.13
C GLU A 510 -7.45 -21.22 -31.85
N GLY A 511 -7.53 -22.52 -31.54
CA GLY A 511 -6.37 -23.37 -31.27
C GLY A 511 -5.81 -23.28 -29.84
N GLN A 512 -6.31 -22.37 -29.00
CA GLN A 512 -5.83 -22.18 -27.63
C GLN A 512 -6.35 -23.30 -26.69
N LEU A 513 -5.47 -23.85 -25.84
CA LEU A 513 -5.85 -24.80 -24.79
C LEU A 513 -6.48 -24.05 -23.62
N VAL A 514 -7.59 -24.56 -23.10
CA VAL A 514 -8.30 -24.00 -21.95
C VAL A 514 -8.50 -25.09 -20.91
N VAL A 515 -8.21 -24.77 -19.65
CA VAL A 515 -8.45 -25.62 -18.48
C VAL A 515 -9.38 -24.88 -17.54
N VAL A 516 -10.54 -25.48 -17.27
CA VAL A 516 -11.54 -24.96 -16.35
C VAL A 516 -11.56 -25.84 -15.10
N ASN A 517 -11.16 -25.27 -13.98
CA ASN A 517 -11.23 -25.86 -12.64
C ASN A 517 -12.52 -25.39 -11.97
N ILE A 518 -13.39 -26.34 -11.64
CA ILE A 518 -14.68 -26.07 -10.99
C ILE A 518 -14.69 -26.77 -9.64
N GLU A 519 -14.88 -26.04 -8.56
CA GLU A 519 -15.14 -26.61 -7.23
C GLU A 519 -16.55 -26.23 -6.76
N SER A 520 -17.33 -27.23 -6.36
CA SER A 520 -18.68 -27.04 -5.83
C SER A 520 -18.81 -27.58 -4.42
N SER A 521 -19.44 -26.81 -3.54
CA SER A 521 -19.81 -27.25 -2.19
C SER A 521 -20.95 -28.29 -2.19
N GLY A 522 -21.10 -29.05 -1.09
CA GLY A 522 -22.18 -30.03 -0.83
C GLY A 522 -21.88 -31.48 -1.28
N GLN A 523 -22.89 -32.35 -1.33
CA GLN A 523 -22.73 -33.78 -1.67
C GLN A 523 -23.76 -34.27 -2.69
N VAL A 524 -23.42 -35.29 -3.48
CA VAL A 524 -24.38 -35.92 -4.41
C VAL A 524 -25.48 -36.61 -3.60
N GLY A 525 -26.75 -36.31 -3.92
CA GLY A 525 -27.90 -36.87 -3.21
C GLY A 525 -28.40 -36.08 -1.99
N ASP A 526 -27.87 -34.88 -1.73
CA ASP A 526 -28.30 -34.00 -0.63
C ASP A 526 -29.65 -33.27 -0.87
N GLY A 527 -30.35 -33.61 -1.96
CA GLY A 527 -31.63 -33.01 -2.35
C GLY A 527 -31.53 -31.89 -3.37
N GLN A 528 -30.31 -31.43 -3.70
CA GLN A 528 -29.99 -30.51 -4.79
C GLN A 528 -29.24 -31.25 -5.90
N GLN A 529 -29.53 -30.91 -7.16
CA GLN A 529 -28.86 -31.43 -8.34
C GLN A 529 -28.24 -30.26 -9.11
N LEU A 530 -26.93 -30.09 -8.95
CA LEU A 530 -26.17 -29.08 -9.68
C LEU A 530 -25.65 -29.67 -10.99
N ASN A 531 -26.01 -29.02 -12.09
CA ASN A 531 -25.55 -29.35 -13.43
C ASN A 531 -24.64 -28.23 -13.95
N PHE A 532 -23.58 -28.58 -14.69
CA PHE A 532 -22.82 -27.60 -15.45
C PHE A 532 -22.65 -27.99 -16.91
N ASN A 533 -22.50 -27.00 -17.78
CA ASN A 533 -22.05 -27.20 -19.14
C ASN A 533 -21.14 -26.06 -19.62
N ILE A 534 -20.22 -26.40 -20.52
CA ILE A 534 -19.27 -25.49 -21.15
C ILE A 534 -19.55 -25.51 -22.65
N VAL A 535 -19.94 -24.37 -23.19
CA VAL A 535 -20.34 -24.21 -24.60
C VAL A 535 -19.75 -22.94 -25.18
N ASP A 536 -19.31 -22.94 -26.44
CA ASP A 536 -18.97 -21.69 -27.12
C ASP A 536 -20.18 -21.03 -27.80
N SER A 537 -19.99 -19.77 -28.17
CA SER A 537 -20.94 -18.94 -28.92
C SER A 537 -21.16 -19.41 -30.36
N VAL A 538 -20.34 -20.32 -30.87
CA VAL A 538 -20.49 -20.97 -32.20
C VAL A 538 -21.38 -22.22 -32.09
N GLY A 539 -21.59 -22.73 -30.88
CA GLY A 539 -22.48 -23.85 -30.56
C GLY A 539 -21.75 -25.17 -30.26
N ASN A 540 -20.42 -25.18 -30.16
CA ASN A 540 -19.66 -26.35 -29.74
C ASN A 540 -19.81 -26.55 -28.22
N GLU A 541 -20.14 -27.76 -27.79
CA GLU A 541 -20.19 -28.14 -26.38
C GLU A 541 -18.94 -28.93 -26.00
N TYR A 542 -18.13 -28.37 -25.10
CA TYR A 542 -16.88 -28.97 -24.65
C TYR A 542 -17.08 -29.96 -23.51
N ARG A 543 -18.00 -29.66 -22.59
CA ARG A 543 -18.31 -30.53 -21.45
C ARG A 543 -19.70 -30.30 -20.91
N ARG A 544 -20.33 -31.38 -20.46
CA ARG A 544 -21.57 -31.35 -19.68
C ARG A 544 -21.51 -32.40 -18.57
N LYS A 545 -21.85 -32.02 -17.35
CA LYS A 545 -21.97 -32.94 -16.21
C LYS A 545 -23.24 -32.63 -15.44
N LYS A 546 -23.96 -33.69 -15.07
CA LYS A 546 -25.15 -33.60 -14.23
C LYS A 546 -24.82 -34.07 -12.83
N ASP A 547 -25.52 -33.50 -11.85
CA ASP A 547 -25.45 -33.87 -10.44
C ASP A 547 -24.02 -33.94 -9.89
N PHE A 548 -23.25 -32.86 -10.08
CA PHE A 548 -21.86 -32.80 -9.64
C PHE A 548 -21.73 -32.10 -8.27
N ALA A 549 -20.79 -32.60 -7.46
CA ALA A 549 -20.34 -31.99 -6.22
C ALA A 549 -18.84 -32.28 -6.05
N GLY A 550 -18.10 -31.39 -5.37
CA GLY A 550 -16.64 -31.46 -5.28
C GLY A 550 -15.94 -30.82 -6.49
N SER A 551 -14.66 -31.18 -6.69
CA SER A 551 -13.82 -30.60 -7.75
C SER A 551 -13.96 -31.33 -9.09
N THR A 552 -13.84 -30.60 -10.19
CA THR A 552 -13.80 -31.14 -11.55
C THR A 552 -12.93 -30.24 -12.42
N ARG A 553 -11.93 -30.85 -13.07
CA ARG A 553 -11.06 -30.20 -14.06
C ARG A 553 -11.50 -30.59 -15.46
N VAL A 554 -11.68 -29.61 -16.34
CA VAL A 554 -12.08 -29.81 -17.73
C VAL A 554 -11.07 -29.12 -18.63
N ALA A 555 -10.43 -29.87 -19.52
CA ALA A 555 -9.51 -29.32 -20.52
C ALA A 555 -10.14 -29.44 -21.92
N PHE A 556 -10.03 -28.40 -22.74
CA PHE A 556 -10.45 -28.41 -24.14
C PHE A 556 -9.61 -27.45 -24.99
N THR A 557 -9.59 -27.65 -26.31
CA THR A 557 -8.92 -26.74 -27.26
C THR A 557 -9.98 -25.98 -28.05
N ALA A 558 -9.85 -24.66 -28.15
CA ALA A 558 -10.81 -23.80 -28.83
C ALA A 558 -10.86 -24.10 -30.34
N HIS A 559 -12.05 -24.32 -30.89
CA HIS A 559 -12.22 -24.59 -32.33
C HIS A 559 -12.39 -23.33 -33.20
N ALA A 560 -12.61 -22.18 -32.57
CA ALA A 560 -12.72 -20.88 -33.24
C ALA A 560 -12.45 -19.77 -32.22
N SER A 561 -12.01 -18.60 -32.69
CA SER A 561 -11.88 -17.40 -31.85
C SER A 561 -13.28 -16.87 -31.50
N ALA A 562 -13.77 -17.28 -30.33
CA ALA A 562 -15.15 -17.08 -29.92
C ALA A 562 -15.27 -17.02 -28.40
N ALA A 563 -16.33 -16.37 -27.91
CA ALA A 563 -16.64 -16.43 -26.48
C ALA A 563 -17.12 -17.84 -26.11
N PHE A 564 -16.76 -18.32 -24.91
CA PHE A 564 -17.30 -19.52 -24.32
C PHE A 564 -17.95 -19.25 -22.97
N ASP A 565 -19.00 -20.01 -22.68
CA ASP A 565 -19.84 -19.89 -21.50
C ASP A 565 -19.68 -21.13 -20.62
N VAL A 566 -19.28 -20.93 -19.35
CA VAL A 566 -19.37 -21.93 -18.28
C VAL A 566 -20.65 -21.68 -17.50
N CYS A 567 -21.61 -22.58 -17.62
CA CYS A 567 -22.92 -22.39 -17.04
C CYS A 567 -23.29 -23.43 -16.01
N PHE A 568 -24.00 -22.99 -14.96
CA PHE A 568 -24.45 -23.77 -13.83
C PHE A 568 -25.97 -23.69 -13.68
N GLN A 569 -26.59 -24.81 -13.35
CA GLN A 569 -28.02 -24.91 -13.07
C GLN A 569 -28.25 -25.83 -11.87
N ASN A 570 -28.83 -25.29 -10.80
CA ASN A 570 -29.12 -26.02 -9.58
C ASN A 570 -30.62 -26.35 -9.48
N LEU A 571 -30.97 -27.63 -9.58
CA LEU A 571 -32.33 -28.15 -9.53
C LEU A 571 -32.64 -28.75 -8.15
N LEU A 572 -33.83 -28.51 -7.62
CA LEU A 572 -34.28 -29.10 -6.36
C LEU A 572 -35.03 -30.41 -6.62
N LEU A 573 -34.61 -31.52 -6.02
CA LEU A 573 -35.20 -32.85 -6.24
C LEU A 573 -36.28 -33.25 -5.21
N ARG A 574 -36.38 -32.58 -4.06
CA ARG A 574 -37.40 -32.85 -3.03
C ARG A 574 -38.19 -31.58 -2.67
N SER A 575 -39.49 -31.58 -2.98
CA SER A 575 -40.43 -30.53 -2.57
C SER A 575 -40.85 -30.69 -1.11
N ASN A 576 -40.02 -30.24 -0.17
CA ASN A 576 -40.46 -29.98 1.20
C ASN A 576 -40.44 -28.47 1.44
N ASN A 577 -41.51 -27.92 2.05
CA ASN A 577 -41.72 -26.49 2.36
C ASN A 577 -40.64 -25.83 3.27
N ARG A 578 -39.53 -26.53 3.59
CA ARG A 578 -38.33 -25.97 4.23
C ARG A 578 -37.26 -25.49 3.24
N ALA A 579 -37.44 -25.70 1.93
CA ALA A 579 -36.40 -25.51 0.91
C ALA A 579 -36.27 -24.09 0.33
N LYS A 580 -36.58 -23.02 1.08
CA LYS A 580 -36.58 -21.66 0.51
C LYS A 580 -35.21 -20.99 0.37
N ASN A 581 -34.13 -21.53 0.94
CA ASN A 581 -32.78 -20.93 0.92
C ASN A 581 -31.65 -21.97 0.68
N GLN A 582 -31.86 -22.99 -0.16
CA GLN A 582 -30.78 -23.92 -0.50
C GLN A 582 -29.99 -23.39 -1.72
N PHE A 583 -28.67 -23.43 -1.65
CA PHE A 583 -27.77 -23.02 -2.71
C PHE A 583 -26.58 -23.97 -2.81
N ARG A 584 -25.86 -23.88 -3.93
CA ARG A 584 -24.55 -24.49 -4.14
C ARG A 584 -23.54 -23.38 -4.36
N GLU A 585 -22.46 -23.42 -3.62
CA GLU A 585 -21.35 -22.48 -3.76
C GLU A 585 -20.38 -23.01 -4.80
N ILE A 586 -19.99 -22.15 -5.74
CA ILE A 586 -19.10 -22.47 -6.85
C ILE A 586 -17.88 -21.58 -6.76
N GLU A 587 -16.72 -22.21 -6.80
CA GLU A 587 -15.43 -21.59 -7.08
C GLU A 587 -15.02 -22.01 -8.48
N LEU A 588 -14.75 -21.02 -9.33
CA LEU A 588 -14.41 -21.22 -10.73
C LEU A 588 -13.07 -20.57 -11.02
N ASP A 589 -12.18 -21.36 -11.61
CA ASP A 589 -10.87 -20.94 -12.07
C ASP A 589 -10.70 -21.39 -13.54
N ILE A 590 -10.27 -20.46 -14.40
CA ILE A 590 -10.16 -20.65 -15.85
C ILE A 590 -8.74 -20.25 -16.25
N GLU A 591 -8.00 -21.23 -16.74
CA GLU A 591 -6.66 -21.05 -17.30
C GLU A 591 -6.73 -21.23 -18.83
N ALA A 592 -6.06 -20.38 -19.59
CA ALA A 592 -6.00 -20.48 -21.06
C ALA A 592 -4.55 -20.34 -21.56
N GLY A 593 -4.26 -20.88 -22.74
CA GLY A 593 -2.96 -20.80 -23.39
C GLY A 593 -1.88 -21.62 -22.68
N SER A 594 -0.67 -21.07 -22.58
CA SER A 594 0.48 -21.68 -21.90
C SER A 594 0.22 -21.97 -20.42
N ALA A 595 -0.63 -21.18 -19.75
CA ALA A 595 -1.04 -21.38 -18.37
C ALA A 595 -1.87 -22.66 -18.15
N ALA A 596 -2.60 -23.10 -19.18
CA ALA A 596 -3.47 -24.29 -19.11
C ALA A 596 -2.71 -25.62 -19.29
N ARG A 597 -1.41 -25.61 -19.63
CA ARG A 597 -0.64 -26.83 -19.93
C ARG A 597 -0.07 -27.50 -18.68
N ASP A 598 -0.21 -28.83 -18.60
CA ASP A 598 0.37 -29.63 -17.52
C ASP A 598 1.85 -29.93 -17.78
N TRP A 599 2.70 -28.98 -17.41
CA TRP A 599 4.14 -29.05 -17.59
C TRP A 599 4.80 -30.23 -16.88
N ASN A 600 4.23 -30.71 -15.78
CA ASN A 600 4.74 -31.87 -15.06
C ASN A 600 4.48 -33.16 -15.85
N ALA A 601 3.32 -33.26 -16.52
CA ALA A 601 3.02 -34.36 -17.43
C ALA A 601 3.92 -34.35 -18.68
N ILE A 602 4.18 -33.17 -19.26
CA ILE A 602 5.09 -32.99 -20.41
C ILE A 602 6.53 -33.36 -20.01
N GLN A 603 6.99 -32.92 -18.84
CA GLN A 603 8.31 -33.28 -18.31
C GLN A 603 8.47 -34.80 -18.15
N ALA A 604 7.45 -35.48 -17.65
CA ALA A 604 7.47 -36.92 -17.44
C ALA A 604 7.39 -37.70 -18.77
N ALA A 605 6.58 -37.23 -19.73
CA ALA A 605 6.40 -37.88 -21.03
C ALA A 605 7.64 -37.74 -21.92
N GLU A 606 8.24 -36.55 -21.95
CA GLU A 606 9.40 -36.23 -22.79
C GLU A 606 10.73 -36.40 -22.04
N LYS A 607 10.69 -36.76 -20.75
CA LYS A 607 11.86 -36.94 -19.87
C LYS A 607 12.77 -35.70 -19.84
N LEU A 608 12.19 -34.52 -19.86
CA LEU A 608 12.91 -33.25 -19.91
C LEU A 608 13.61 -32.98 -18.58
N LYS A 609 14.87 -32.52 -18.64
CA LYS A 609 15.54 -31.97 -17.46
C LYS A 609 14.84 -30.68 -17.02
N PRO A 610 14.94 -30.27 -15.74
CA PRO A 610 14.30 -29.04 -15.26
C PRO A 610 14.63 -27.80 -16.10
N VAL A 611 15.86 -27.67 -16.61
CA VAL A 611 16.28 -26.56 -17.48
C VAL A 611 15.65 -26.65 -18.89
N GLU A 612 15.49 -27.86 -19.43
CA GLU A 612 14.87 -28.08 -20.74
C GLU A 612 13.37 -27.82 -20.69
N LEU A 613 12.71 -28.15 -19.57
CA LEU A 613 11.31 -27.81 -19.33
C LEU A 613 11.08 -26.29 -19.32
N GLU A 614 11.96 -25.54 -18.63
CA GLU A 614 11.87 -24.07 -18.63
C GLU A 614 12.13 -23.47 -20.01
N LEU A 615 13.08 -24.00 -20.78
CA LEU A 615 13.28 -23.58 -22.17
C LEU A 615 12.03 -23.85 -23.03
N ARG A 616 11.38 -24.99 -22.84
CA ARG A 616 10.15 -25.34 -23.57
C ARG A 616 8.98 -24.44 -23.19
N ARG A 617 8.86 -24.08 -21.91
CA ARG A 617 7.89 -23.07 -21.44
C ARG A 617 8.13 -21.71 -22.11
N ILE A 618 9.39 -21.27 -22.14
CA ILE A 618 9.78 -20.00 -22.77
C ILE A 618 9.50 -20.02 -24.27
N GLU A 619 9.77 -21.13 -24.96
CA GLU A 619 9.46 -21.30 -26.39
C GLU A 619 7.96 -21.15 -26.65
N GLU A 620 7.12 -21.87 -25.92
CA GLU A 620 5.66 -21.79 -26.10
C GLU A 620 5.08 -20.42 -25.69
N LEU A 621 5.62 -19.79 -24.65
CA LEU A 621 5.27 -18.40 -24.28
C LEU A 621 5.70 -17.42 -25.38
N THR A 622 6.85 -17.65 -26.01
CA THR A 622 7.34 -16.79 -27.09
C THR A 622 6.46 -16.93 -28.33
N ASP A 623 6.04 -18.14 -28.68
CA ASP A 623 5.11 -18.38 -29.78
C ASP A 623 3.75 -17.71 -29.53
N GLU A 624 3.23 -17.78 -28.29
CA GLU A 624 2.00 -17.08 -27.88
C GLU A 624 2.14 -15.55 -28.02
N ILE A 625 3.26 -14.97 -27.58
CA ILE A 625 3.56 -13.54 -27.75
C ILE A 625 3.66 -13.18 -29.24
N VAL A 626 4.27 -14.02 -30.07
CA VAL A 626 4.41 -13.77 -31.51
C VAL A 626 3.05 -13.75 -32.19
N ASP A 627 2.15 -14.66 -31.82
CA ASP A 627 0.79 -14.70 -32.34
C ASP A 627 -0.04 -13.48 -31.89
N GLU A 628 0.10 -13.04 -30.63
CA GLU A 628 -0.51 -11.79 -30.15
C GLU A 628 0.04 -10.56 -30.86
N LEU A 629 1.37 -10.47 -31.06
CA LEU A 629 2.00 -9.39 -31.81
C LEU A 629 1.49 -9.34 -33.26
N ASN A 630 1.31 -10.49 -33.90
CA ASN A 630 0.73 -10.58 -35.23
C ASN A 630 -0.72 -10.11 -35.24
N TYR A 631 -1.52 -10.49 -34.24
CA TYR A 631 -2.88 -9.98 -34.08
C TYR A 631 -2.91 -8.46 -33.89
N LEU A 632 -2.06 -7.92 -33.01
CA LEU A 632 -1.95 -6.48 -32.76
C LEU A 632 -1.53 -5.71 -34.01
N LYS A 633 -0.60 -6.25 -34.80
CA LYS A 633 -0.17 -5.67 -36.08
C LYS A 633 -1.30 -5.61 -37.10
N VAL A 634 -2.10 -6.67 -37.23
CA VAL A 634 -3.29 -6.69 -38.10
C VAL A 634 -4.35 -5.69 -37.62
N ARG A 635 -4.51 -5.55 -36.30
CA ARG A 635 -5.42 -4.56 -35.70
C ARG A 635 -4.96 -3.13 -35.92
N GLU A 636 -3.67 -2.85 -35.76
CA GLU A 636 -3.05 -1.54 -36.06
C GLU A 636 -3.27 -1.16 -37.53
N GLU A 637 -3.05 -2.09 -38.45
CA GLU A 637 -3.27 -1.86 -39.89
C GLU A 637 -4.73 -1.49 -40.19
N ARG A 638 -5.69 -2.18 -39.56
CA ARG A 638 -7.12 -1.82 -39.67
C ARG A 638 -7.42 -0.44 -39.09
N LEU A 639 -6.84 -0.09 -37.94
CA LEU A 639 -7.03 1.23 -37.32
C LEU A 639 -6.40 2.34 -38.16
N ARG A 640 -5.20 2.12 -38.71
CA ARG A 640 -4.53 3.04 -39.62
C ARG A 640 -5.36 3.28 -40.88
N ASN A 641 -5.85 2.22 -41.52
CA ASN A 641 -6.72 2.32 -42.70
C ASN A 641 -8.02 3.09 -42.38
N THR A 642 -8.62 2.83 -41.20
CA THR A 642 -9.82 3.56 -40.77
C THR A 642 -9.53 5.05 -40.57
N ASN A 643 -8.41 5.37 -39.94
CA ASN A 643 -7.98 6.74 -39.66
C ASN A 643 -7.64 7.51 -40.95
N GLU A 644 -6.90 6.88 -41.87
CA GLU A 644 -6.61 7.44 -43.20
C GLU A 644 -7.90 7.70 -43.99
N SER A 645 -8.86 6.76 -43.97
CA SER A 645 -10.14 6.96 -44.67
C SER A 645 -10.96 8.10 -44.07
N THR A 646 -10.94 8.24 -42.74
CA THR A 646 -11.65 9.30 -42.02
C THR A 646 -11.00 10.65 -42.31
N ASN A 647 -9.67 10.74 -42.25
CA ASN A 647 -8.93 11.95 -42.57
C ASN A 647 -9.15 12.39 -44.03
N SER A 648 -9.17 11.43 -44.98
CA SER A 648 -9.49 11.70 -46.38
C SER A 648 -10.91 12.26 -46.57
N ARG A 649 -11.91 11.68 -45.88
CA ARG A 649 -13.30 12.16 -45.91
C ARG A 649 -13.43 13.57 -45.31
N VAL A 650 -12.78 13.84 -44.18
CA VAL A 650 -12.77 15.16 -43.52
C VAL A 650 -12.11 16.20 -44.40
N LYS A 651 -10.99 15.86 -45.06
CA LYS A 651 -10.32 16.73 -46.02
C LYS A 651 -11.23 17.09 -47.19
N ASN A 652 -11.90 16.10 -47.79
CA ASN A 652 -12.84 16.32 -48.89
C ASN A 652 -14.04 17.20 -48.48
N PHE A 653 -14.58 16.97 -47.28
CA PHE A 653 -15.66 17.79 -46.73
C PHE A 653 -15.22 19.23 -46.48
N SER A 654 -13.99 19.44 -45.98
CA SER A 654 -13.41 20.76 -45.77
C SER A 654 -13.25 21.54 -47.07
N PHE A 655 -12.81 20.88 -48.16
CA PHE A 655 -12.75 21.51 -49.49
C PHE A 655 -14.13 21.92 -50.00
N LEU A 656 -15.15 21.09 -49.80
CA LEU A 656 -16.52 21.39 -50.21
C LEU A 656 -17.07 22.61 -49.46
N ILE A 657 -16.82 22.72 -48.15
CA ILE A 657 -17.19 23.90 -47.35
C ILE A 657 -16.51 25.16 -47.87
N ILE A 658 -15.21 25.11 -48.14
CA ILE A 658 -14.46 26.27 -48.65
C ILE A 658 -15.04 26.75 -49.99
N ILE A 659 -15.31 25.83 -50.92
CA ILE A 659 -15.93 26.16 -52.23
C ILE A 659 -17.34 26.76 -52.04
N SER A 660 -18.13 26.23 -51.10
CA SER A 660 -19.45 26.75 -50.79
C SER A 660 -19.40 28.18 -50.24
N LEU A 661 -18.47 28.46 -49.32
CA LEU A 661 -18.28 29.80 -48.76
C LEU A 661 -17.80 30.82 -49.80
N ILE A 662 -16.88 30.42 -50.69
CA ILE A 662 -16.41 31.28 -51.78
C ILE A 662 -17.55 31.58 -52.76
N SER A 663 -18.35 30.58 -53.13
CA SER A 663 -19.47 30.78 -54.05
C SER A 663 -20.57 31.67 -53.46
N LEU A 664 -20.91 31.50 -52.18
CA LEU A 664 -21.78 32.41 -51.42
C LEU A 664 -21.23 33.84 -51.38
N GLY A 665 -19.93 34.01 -51.12
CA GLY A 665 -19.29 35.33 -51.10
C GLY A 665 -19.36 36.03 -52.46
N ILE A 666 -19.06 35.32 -53.55
CA ILE A 666 -19.18 35.86 -54.92
C ILE A 666 -20.63 36.25 -55.22
N TRP A 667 -21.58 35.38 -54.86
CA TRP A 667 -23.01 35.63 -55.08
C TRP A 667 -23.49 36.86 -54.29
N GLN A 668 -23.09 37.01 -53.03
CA GLN A 668 -23.41 38.18 -52.20
C GLN A 668 -22.87 39.48 -52.81
N VAL A 669 -21.63 39.48 -53.31
CA VAL A 669 -21.04 40.65 -53.96
C VAL A 669 -21.80 41.00 -55.24
N GLN A 670 -22.13 40.01 -56.08
CA GLN A 670 -22.92 40.24 -57.29
C GLN A 670 -24.33 40.75 -56.99
N TYR A 671 -25.00 40.17 -55.99
CA TYR A 671 -26.32 40.59 -55.53
C TYR A 671 -26.32 42.03 -55.04
N LEU A 672 -25.37 42.39 -54.16
CA LEU A 672 -25.22 43.76 -53.66
C LEU A 672 -24.94 44.75 -54.80
N ARG A 673 -24.09 44.38 -55.77
CA ARG A 673 -23.78 45.23 -56.92
C ARG A 673 -24.99 45.45 -57.82
N ALA A 674 -25.80 44.42 -58.05
CA ALA A 674 -27.06 44.53 -58.80
C ALA A 674 -28.11 45.35 -58.04
N TYR A 675 -28.23 45.13 -56.74
CA TYR A 675 -29.12 45.88 -55.84
C TYR A 675 -28.79 47.38 -55.83
N PHE A 676 -27.50 47.74 -55.68
CA PHE A 676 -27.08 49.14 -55.67
C PHE A 676 -27.25 49.84 -57.02
N ARG A 677 -27.03 49.14 -58.15
CA ARG A 677 -27.35 49.65 -59.50
C ARG A 677 -28.84 49.92 -59.66
N SER A 678 -29.70 49.01 -59.17
CA SER A 678 -31.16 49.17 -59.20
C SER A 678 -31.64 50.37 -58.37
N LYS A 679 -30.92 50.73 -57.31
CA LYS A 679 -31.29 51.83 -56.41
C LYS A 679 -30.60 53.16 -56.72
N HIS A 680 -29.81 53.24 -57.79
CA HIS A 680 -29.02 54.44 -58.17
C HIS A 680 -28.08 54.94 -57.06
N ILE A 681 -27.55 54.04 -56.22
CA ILE A 681 -26.60 54.39 -55.16
C ILE A 681 -25.14 54.27 -55.68
N ILE A 682 -24.91 53.49 -56.75
CA ILE A 682 -23.63 53.32 -57.46
C ILE A 682 -23.88 53.39 -58.97
#